data_AF-A0A409Y163-F1
#
_entry.id   AF-A0A409Y163-F1
#
_cell.length_a   1.000
_cell.length_b   1.000
_cell.length_c   1.000
_cell.angle_alpha   90.00
_cell.angle_beta   90.00
_cell.angle_gamma   90.00
#
_symmetry.space_group_name_H-M   'P 1'
#
loop_
_entity.id
_entity.type
_entity.pdbx_description
1 polymer ?
#
loop_
_entity_poly.entity_id
_entity_poly.type
_entity_poly.pdbx_seq_one_letter_code
_entity_poly.pdbx_strand_id
1 'polypeptide(L)'
;MVASQDTRGAPGAFSQDFGGSDIRSGDGGYGARGGDVGSYNSNTNSNNVTNTTINFYGPQFIVNEKGRSLDLSMSDKSQIISHPFHGGSNQQWLVQDDGDGGVALMSKYNKSFVALKEPRQGGGLVSSNQPFYWKIAKDDGGYKLTVPGSDLALSLGNTAALRPPSDAEGTRLFILENTPENQAAIKSGKIIPSPKANSGTALAQPRNELRAGATINFIFNGPSDSDSANTFRSLHDFLGSDGVKNFTICLGHHQAAESSHDEGKVPDVPLASPRPQVKHPTLPISELIPVPSKSTGTADIIGFGTNGVVIMRNRVMPQPELVVSDFGYNAGGWRLDRHVRVLADTTGDGNADIVGFGEKGVWVSLNNGNNTFSSPKRVKEDFAYAAGQWRIEHHLRFMADLRGIGRADIIGFGYAGVLVSLNNGDGTFGPTKLVLENFGYNGGGWRVNKHPRFLADITGNGLPDIVGFGETHVWVAINKGDGTFEQARSVLDNFCYGAGGWRVDKHLRFLADLTGDGKADIVGFGNGGVHVALNKGDGTFHPGRLVANNFCYNTGWRIDQHPRFLADLTGNGCADIIGFGYEGVLVAFNNGNGTFQPAKLVLGQFGYSNGWRFETHPRFVADMTGDGRADIIGLGSQSVYVSYNDGKGCFKNAVKILDGFGSDSAEWAMDKTLKCEKACRRAPEVLFTGDFQWIQWDTCGEVDSVIEDWQAQWSAVPAGHLQVPSRNPGTADVVGFGPNGVTIVRNRINPQEQVASDAFGANSGWRNDRHIRLLADTTGNGAADLVGFADDGVYIAVNKGNNSFDKPKRVINDFGFAAGNWTVESHIRYMADLRHNGRADIVGFGNAGVFVSLNNGDGTFSPSKLVLKEFGNDPWRTTMHLRFLADTTGNGILDIVGFGNDNIYISYGNGDGTFQAAKVVLSSFCYNQGWRVDQHPRFLADLTGDGKVDILGFADDGVYVSLNKGDGTFLPPKRVIDNFGANAGWHFDKHVRLVADITGDGRADVVGFGQNGVYVSINNGDGTFQPQKFVLQQFAYDDTWRVEKHLRFLADMTGNGKADIVGFGTNAVYVGYNDGNGGFQKAVVIANGFGSDTAGWSIDKAVKYAANLYH
;
A
#
# COMPACT_ATOMS: atom_id res chain seq x y z
N MET A 1 14.48 -42.55 -23.13
CA MET A 1 14.38 -42.86 -24.58
C MET A 1 12.89 -42.99 -24.90
N VAL A 2 12.45 -42.63 -26.12
CA VAL A 2 11.15 -42.96 -26.81
C VAL A 2 9.87 -42.99 -25.91
N ALA A 3 8.91 -42.05 -25.92
CA ALA A 3 8.17 -41.30 -26.95
C ALA A 3 6.90 -42.01 -27.52
N SER A 4 5.72 -41.35 -27.42
CA SER A 4 4.38 -41.70 -28.00
C SER A 4 3.75 -43.05 -27.52
N GLN A 5 2.43 -43.32 -27.48
CA GLN A 5 1.14 -42.61 -27.76
C GLN A 5 -0.03 -43.43 -27.08
N ASP A 6 -1.34 -43.10 -26.98
CA ASP A 6 -2.21 -42.00 -27.47
C ASP A 6 -3.44 -41.76 -26.51
N THR A 7 -4.43 -40.96 -26.95
CA THR A 7 -5.68 -40.42 -26.36
C THR A 7 -6.62 -41.22 -25.42
N ARG A 8 -7.32 -40.42 -24.58
CA ARG A 8 -8.72 -40.50 -24.07
C ARG A 8 -9.08 -41.41 -22.87
N GLY A 9 -9.57 -40.76 -21.81
CA GLY A 9 -10.34 -41.35 -20.70
C GLY A 9 -10.45 -40.35 -19.53
N ALA A 10 -11.63 -40.20 -18.91
CA ALA A 10 -11.86 -39.24 -17.82
C ALA A 10 -11.97 -39.92 -16.45
N PRO A 11 -11.43 -39.31 -15.37
CA PRO A 11 -11.89 -39.54 -14.00
C PRO A 11 -12.97 -38.50 -13.62
N GLY A 12 -13.97 -38.80 -12.80
CA GLY A 12 -14.15 -39.97 -11.96
C GLY A 12 -14.18 -39.57 -10.50
N ALA A 13 -15.33 -39.08 -10.03
CA ALA A 13 -15.49 -38.61 -8.65
C ALA A 13 -15.58 -39.78 -7.66
N PHE A 14 -14.82 -39.72 -6.57
CA PHE A 14 -14.99 -40.59 -5.41
C PHE A 14 -15.84 -39.89 -4.36
N SER A 15 -16.97 -40.49 -4.00
CA SER A 15 -17.70 -40.18 -2.78
C SER A 15 -17.22 -41.06 -1.61
N GLN A 16 -17.25 -40.52 -0.39
CA GLN A 16 -17.30 -41.32 0.83
C GLN A 16 -18.56 -40.93 1.61
N ASP A 17 -19.31 -41.92 2.06
CA ASP A 17 -20.53 -41.71 2.84
C ASP A 17 -20.22 -41.30 4.29
N PHE A 18 -20.97 -40.31 4.78
CA PHE A 18 -20.85 -39.83 6.17
C PHE A 18 -21.79 -40.62 7.10
N GLY A 19 -21.21 -41.49 7.93
CA GLY A 19 -21.93 -42.34 8.88
C GLY A 19 -22.23 -41.66 10.22
N GLY A 20 -23.31 -40.87 10.28
CA GLY A 20 -24.14 -40.66 11.47
C GLY A 20 -23.53 -40.12 12.78
N SER A 21 -23.76 -38.83 13.05
CA SER A 21 -23.82 -38.28 14.42
C SER A 21 -25.05 -37.37 14.55
N ASP A 22 -25.54 -37.17 15.78
CA ASP A 22 -26.66 -36.27 16.09
C ASP A 22 -26.12 -34.90 16.52
N ILE A 23 -26.65 -33.81 15.96
CA ILE A 23 -26.17 -32.46 16.29
C ILE A 23 -26.88 -31.94 17.54
N ARG A 24 -26.09 -31.70 18.59
CA ARG A 24 -26.50 -31.08 19.85
C ARG A 24 -26.15 -29.60 19.85
N SER A 25 -26.88 -28.82 20.66
CA SER A 25 -26.50 -27.44 20.99
C SER A 25 -25.57 -27.42 22.22
N GLY A 26 -24.29 -27.11 22.02
CA GLY A 26 -23.33 -26.90 23.12
C GLY A 26 -22.68 -28.16 23.72
N ASP A 27 -22.26 -29.10 22.90
CA ASP A 27 -21.35 -30.21 23.30
C ASP A 27 -20.12 -30.20 22.37
N GLY A 28 -18.99 -29.67 22.85
CA GLY A 28 -17.75 -29.57 22.07
C GLY A 28 -17.06 -30.92 21.87
N GLY A 29 -17.26 -31.54 20.71
CA GLY A 29 -16.59 -32.77 20.28
C GLY A 29 -15.83 -32.60 18.96
N TYR A 30 -14.61 -33.15 18.86
CA TYR A 30 -13.73 -33.06 17.69
C TYR A 30 -14.43 -33.53 16.39
N GLY A 31 -14.92 -32.58 15.59
CA GLY A 31 -15.50 -32.83 14.26
C GLY A 31 -16.68 -31.94 13.88
N ALA A 32 -17.47 -31.46 14.85
CA ALA A 32 -18.67 -30.67 14.57
C ALA A 32 -18.42 -29.16 14.86
N ARG A 33 -18.32 -28.34 13.79
CA ARG A 33 -18.32 -26.87 13.93
C ARG A 33 -19.74 -26.36 14.13
N GLY A 34 -20.14 -26.23 15.39
CA GLY A 34 -21.24 -25.38 15.84
C GLY A 34 -20.69 -24.43 16.91
N GLY A 35 -20.92 -23.12 16.76
CA GLY A 35 -20.41 -22.12 17.70
C GLY A 35 -21.03 -22.27 19.09
N ASP A 36 -20.21 -22.25 20.14
CA ASP A 36 -20.63 -22.39 21.53
C ASP A 36 -20.45 -21.09 22.32
N VAL A 37 -21.34 -20.83 23.29
CA VAL A 37 -21.35 -19.60 24.09
C VAL A 37 -21.71 -19.86 25.54
N GLY A 38 -20.67 -19.91 26.37
CA GLY A 38 -20.70 -19.60 27.80
C GLY A 38 -21.17 -20.72 28.73
N SER A 39 -20.25 -21.24 29.54
CA SER A 39 -20.59 -22.08 30.69
C SER A 39 -21.28 -21.26 31.79
N TYR A 40 -22.18 -21.91 32.53
CA TYR A 40 -22.76 -21.35 33.74
C TYR A 40 -21.66 -21.19 34.81
N ASN A 41 -21.48 -19.99 35.35
CA ASN A 41 -20.96 -19.83 36.71
C ASN A 41 -21.99 -19.08 37.56
N SER A 42 -22.21 -19.57 38.77
CA SER A 42 -23.22 -19.04 39.69
C SER A 42 -22.55 -18.35 40.87
N ASN A 43 -23.25 -17.38 41.47
CA ASN A 43 -22.88 -16.64 42.68
C ASN A 43 -21.87 -15.48 42.51
N THR A 44 -22.38 -14.32 42.08
CA THR A 44 -22.24 -13.07 42.87
C THR A 44 -23.25 -12.02 42.38
N ASN A 45 -23.96 -11.38 43.31
CA ASN A 45 -24.91 -10.31 42.99
C ASN A 45 -24.19 -8.96 42.90
N SER A 46 -24.30 -8.25 41.78
CA SER A 46 -25.18 -7.05 41.70
C SER A 46 -25.02 -6.26 40.38
N ASN A 47 -26.16 -5.81 39.86
CA ASN A 47 -26.38 -4.65 38.99
C ASN A 47 -25.75 -4.62 37.57
N ASN A 48 -26.63 -4.52 36.55
CA ASN A 48 -26.37 -4.16 35.15
C ASN A 48 -25.34 -5.00 34.36
N VAL A 49 -25.78 -6.16 33.88
CA VAL A 49 -25.12 -6.89 32.77
C VAL A 49 -25.99 -6.80 31.51
N THR A 50 -25.83 -5.71 30.75
CA THR A 50 -26.46 -5.51 29.43
C THR A 50 -25.48 -5.87 28.31
N ASN A 51 -24.89 -7.08 28.36
CA ASN A 51 -23.85 -7.49 27.42
C ASN A 51 -23.93 -9.00 27.17
N THR A 52 -24.65 -9.39 26.12
CA THR A 52 -24.79 -10.77 25.65
C THR A 52 -24.48 -10.83 24.15
N THR A 53 -23.20 -10.75 23.80
CA THR A 53 -22.73 -10.83 22.41
C THR A 53 -23.02 -12.23 21.86
N ILE A 54 -23.61 -12.33 20.66
CA ILE A 54 -23.93 -13.60 20.01
C ILE A 54 -23.27 -13.61 18.63
N ASN A 55 -22.17 -14.36 18.50
CA ASN A 55 -21.38 -14.38 17.28
C ASN A 55 -22.01 -15.32 16.23
N PHE A 56 -22.19 -14.82 15.00
CA PHE A 56 -22.74 -15.58 13.87
C PHE A 56 -21.75 -15.62 12.71
N TYR A 57 -21.20 -16.80 12.41
CA TYR A 57 -20.14 -16.95 11.41
C TYR A 57 -20.73 -17.39 10.06
N GLY A 58 -20.61 -16.54 9.04
CA GLY A 58 -21.09 -16.83 7.69
C GLY A 58 -22.62 -16.89 7.55
N PRO A 59 -23.14 -17.45 6.43
CA PRO A 59 -24.57 -17.57 6.19
C PRO A 59 -25.22 -18.58 7.13
N GLN A 60 -26.22 -18.13 7.87
CA GLN A 60 -27.03 -18.94 8.79
C GLN A 60 -28.28 -19.49 8.11
N PHE A 61 -28.76 -20.62 8.60
CA PHE A 61 -30.14 -21.07 8.50
C PHE A 61 -30.88 -20.68 9.78
N ILE A 62 -32.11 -20.20 9.65
CA ILE A 62 -32.97 -19.84 10.78
C ILE A 62 -34.19 -20.74 10.72
N VAL A 63 -34.24 -21.73 11.62
CA VAL A 63 -35.19 -22.84 11.58
C VAL A 63 -35.89 -23.03 12.93
N ASN A 64 -37.09 -23.62 12.92
CA ASN A 64 -37.73 -24.09 14.17
C ASN A 64 -37.35 -25.54 14.50
N GLU A 65 -37.84 -26.04 15.64
CA GLU A 65 -37.70 -27.42 16.11
C GLU A 65 -38.29 -28.49 15.17
N LYS A 66 -39.00 -28.10 14.10
CA LYS A 66 -39.64 -28.97 13.11
C LYS A 66 -39.00 -28.86 11.71
N GLY A 67 -37.83 -28.23 11.61
CA GLY A 67 -37.12 -28.08 10.33
C GLY A 67 -37.82 -27.16 9.32
N ARG A 68 -38.72 -26.28 9.76
CA ARG A 68 -39.23 -25.18 8.93
C ARG A 68 -38.26 -24.01 8.98
N SER A 69 -37.83 -23.54 7.82
CA SER A 69 -36.91 -22.41 7.66
C SER A 69 -37.64 -21.10 7.43
N LEU A 70 -37.01 -20.01 7.84
CA LEU A 70 -37.21 -18.68 7.26
C LEU A 70 -36.75 -18.72 5.80
N ASP A 71 -37.60 -18.27 4.88
CA ASP A 71 -37.42 -18.43 3.43
C ASP A 71 -37.93 -17.19 2.68
N LEU A 72 -37.19 -16.69 1.68
CA LEU A 72 -37.62 -15.63 0.78
C LEU A 72 -38.41 -16.22 -0.41
N SER A 73 -39.69 -15.84 -0.52
CA SER A 73 -40.61 -16.31 -1.57
C SER A 73 -40.03 -16.13 -2.98
N MET A 74 -39.75 -17.24 -3.66
CA MET A 74 -39.15 -17.22 -5.01
C MET A 74 -40.12 -16.77 -6.12
N SER A 75 -41.44 -16.81 -5.87
CA SER A 75 -42.48 -16.43 -6.83
C SER A 75 -42.76 -14.93 -6.89
N ASP A 76 -42.72 -14.24 -5.74
CA ASP A 76 -42.99 -12.80 -5.64
C ASP A 76 -41.75 -11.97 -5.24
N LYS A 77 -40.68 -12.64 -4.79
CA LYS A 77 -39.39 -12.08 -4.36
C LYS A 77 -39.49 -10.97 -3.30
N SER A 78 -40.62 -10.90 -2.61
CA SER A 78 -40.99 -9.79 -1.72
C SER A 78 -41.61 -10.21 -0.38
N GLN A 79 -42.17 -11.42 -0.27
CA GLN A 79 -42.65 -11.97 0.99
C GLN A 79 -41.60 -12.87 1.65
N ILE A 80 -41.50 -12.76 2.98
CA ILE A 80 -40.73 -13.68 3.81
C ILE A 80 -41.72 -14.68 4.41
N ILE A 81 -41.49 -15.97 4.12
CA ILE A 81 -42.38 -17.07 4.46
C ILE A 81 -41.67 -18.07 5.38
N SER A 82 -42.45 -18.99 5.95
CA SER A 82 -41.91 -20.19 6.60
C SER A 82 -42.11 -21.36 5.65
N HIS A 83 -41.05 -22.07 5.28
CA HIS A 83 -41.07 -23.14 4.29
C HIS A 83 -40.30 -24.37 4.80
N PRO A 84 -40.66 -25.61 4.43
CA PRO A 84 -39.81 -26.78 4.64
C PRO A 84 -38.36 -26.54 4.16
N PHE A 85 -37.39 -27.01 4.95
CA PHE A 85 -35.98 -26.79 4.65
C PHE A 85 -35.52 -27.55 3.40
N HIS A 86 -34.91 -26.82 2.47
CA HIS A 86 -34.22 -27.36 1.29
C HIS A 86 -32.74 -26.93 1.24
N GLY A 87 -32.37 -25.84 1.93
CA GLY A 87 -31.00 -25.33 2.01
C GLY A 87 -30.61 -24.37 0.88
N GLY A 88 -31.55 -23.97 0.01
CA GLY A 88 -31.33 -23.02 -1.09
C GLY A 88 -30.89 -21.63 -0.63
N SER A 89 -30.40 -20.80 -1.56
CA SER A 89 -29.86 -19.47 -1.25
C SER A 89 -30.92 -18.47 -0.72
N ASN A 90 -32.20 -18.74 -0.95
CA ASN A 90 -33.35 -18.04 -0.37
C ASN A 90 -33.67 -18.43 1.08
N GLN A 91 -33.05 -19.50 1.61
CA GLN A 91 -33.10 -19.89 3.04
C GLN A 91 -31.82 -19.51 3.82
N GLN A 92 -30.83 -18.92 3.16
CA GLN A 92 -29.55 -18.55 3.75
C GLN A 92 -29.53 -17.06 4.12
N TRP A 93 -29.28 -16.77 5.39
CA TRP A 93 -29.39 -15.43 5.99
C TRP A 93 -28.04 -14.99 6.55
N LEU A 94 -27.55 -13.82 6.15
CA LEU A 94 -26.45 -13.15 6.84
C LEU A 94 -27.06 -12.43 8.06
N VAL A 95 -26.53 -12.71 9.25
CA VAL A 95 -26.98 -12.07 10.49
C VAL A 95 -26.03 -10.91 10.81
N GLN A 96 -26.59 -9.74 11.09
CA GLN A 96 -25.88 -8.49 11.31
C GLN A 96 -26.21 -7.95 12.70
N ASP A 97 -25.25 -7.98 13.62
CA ASP A 97 -25.34 -7.26 14.90
C ASP A 97 -25.31 -5.73 14.67
N ASP A 98 -26.06 -4.96 15.45
CA ASP A 98 -25.99 -3.49 15.46
C ASP A 98 -24.93 -2.92 16.43
N GLY A 99 -24.47 -3.73 17.39
CA GLY A 99 -23.56 -3.34 18.47
C GLY A 99 -24.26 -3.01 19.80
N ASP A 100 -25.59 -2.86 19.78
CA ASP A 100 -26.45 -2.57 20.94
C ASP A 100 -27.34 -3.78 21.34
N GLY A 101 -27.14 -4.94 20.70
CA GLY A 101 -27.82 -6.21 21.00
C GLY A 101 -29.08 -6.49 20.15
N GLY A 102 -29.25 -5.78 19.03
CA GLY A 102 -30.20 -6.12 17.98
C GLY A 102 -29.50 -6.78 16.78
N VAL A 103 -30.25 -7.58 16.02
CA VAL A 103 -29.76 -8.25 14.81
C VAL A 103 -30.66 -8.03 13.60
N ALA A 104 -30.09 -7.60 12.47
CA ALA A 104 -30.77 -7.59 11.18
C ALA A 104 -30.46 -8.88 10.40
N LEU A 105 -31.40 -9.33 9.57
CA LEU A 105 -31.28 -10.57 8.80
C LEU A 105 -31.34 -10.26 7.30
N MET A 106 -30.24 -10.46 6.57
CA MET A 106 -30.12 -10.16 5.14
C MET A 106 -30.13 -11.44 4.30
N SER A 107 -31.02 -11.53 3.30
CA SER A 107 -31.10 -12.67 2.40
C SER A 107 -29.85 -12.78 1.53
N LYS A 108 -29.22 -13.96 1.50
CA LYS A 108 -28.10 -14.24 0.58
C LYS A 108 -28.53 -14.19 -0.89
N TYR A 109 -29.81 -14.43 -1.19
CA TYR A 109 -30.34 -14.48 -2.56
C TYR A 109 -30.42 -13.11 -3.25
N ASN A 110 -31.06 -12.11 -2.64
CA ASN A 110 -31.29 -10.78 -3.26
C ASN A 110 -30.78 -9.60 -2.42
N LYS A 111 -30.08 -9.84 -1.30
CA LYS A 111 -29.57 -8.81 -0.37
C LYS A 111 -30.64 -7.97 0.36
N SER A 112 -31.91 -8.34 0.27
CA SER A 112 -32.98 -7.70 1.05
C SER A 112 -33.01 -8.19 2.50
N PHE A 113 -33.46 -7.34 3.41
CA PHE A 113 -33.61 -7.61 4.83
C PHE A 113 -34.99 -8.16 5.19
N VAL A 114 -35.07 -8.96 6.25
CA VAL A 114 -36.33 -9.41 6.87
C VAL A 114 -36.89 -8.29 7.73
N ALA A 115 -37.92 -7.62 7.23
CA ALA A 115 -38.62 -6.54 7.91
C ALA A 115 -40.10 -6.88 8.19
N LEU A 116 -40.72 -6.07 9.05
CA LEU A 116 -42.13 -6.21 9.40
C LEU A 116 -43.01 -5.61 8.32
N LYS A 117 -44.09 -6.31 7.93
CA LYS A 117 -45.15 -5.68 7.12
C LYS A 117 -46.01 -4.76 7.98
N GLU A 118 -46.42 -5.26 9.15
CA GLU A 118 -47.28 -4.59 10.12
C GLU A 118 -46.87 -5.05 11.54
N PRO A 119 -46.50 -4.16 12.48
CA PRO A 119 -46.01 -4.54 13.81
C PRO A 119 -47.17 -4.90 14.76
N ARG A 120 -47.88 -5.99 14.47
CA ARG A 120 -49.00 -6.51 15.27
C ARG A 120 -49.00 -8.05 15.32
N GLN A 121 -49.72 -8.62 16.28
CA GLN A 121 -49.95 -10.07 16.33
C GLN A 121 -50.59 -10.58 15.03
N GLY A 122 -50.03 -11.66 14.46
CA GLY A 122 -50.41 -12.18 13.15
C GLY A 122 -49.91 -11.34 11.97
N GLY A 123 -49.14 -10.27 12.20
CA GLY A 123 -48.48 -9.49 11.18
C GLY A 123 -47.46 -10.32 10.40
N GLY A 124 -47.49 -10.20 9.07
CA GLY A 124 -46.57 -10.89 8.17
C GLY A 124 -45.23 -10.15 8.01
N LEU A 125 -44.32 -10.76 7.26
CA LEU A 125 -42.96 -10.29 7.04
C LEU A 125 -42.71 -10.03 5.56
N VAL A 126 -41.85 -9.06 5.26
CA VAL A 126 -41.54 -8.61 3.90
C VAL A 126 -40.03 -8.39 3.73
N SER A 127 -39.58 -8.50 2.48
CA SER A 127 -38.26 -8.03 2.07
C SER A 127 -38.19 -6.50 2.17
N SER A 128 -37.07 -5.97 2.67
CA SER A 128 -36.80 -4.53 2.72
C SER A 128 -35.41 -4.21 2.17
N ASN A 129 -35.25 -3.04 1.57
CA ASN A 129 -33.93 -2.51 1.20
C ASN A 129 -33.23 -1.79 2.37
N GLN A 130 -33.91 -1.66 3.52
CA GLN A 130 -33.42 -1.09 4.76
C GLN A 130 -33.42 -2.15 5.88
N PRO A 131 -32.40 -2.21 6.75
CA PRO A 131 -32.36 -3.17 7.84
C PRO A 131 -33.47 -2.92 8.86
N PHE A 132 -33.99 -4.01 9.43
CA PHE A 132 -34.81 -3.98 10.62
C PHE A 132 -34.10 -4.83 11.69
N TYR A 133 -33.75 -4.22 12.81
CA TYR A 133 -33.00 -4.86 13.88
C TYR A 133 -33.95 -5.51 14.89
N TRP A 134 -33.84 -6.82 15.04
CA TRP A 134 -34.59 -7.65 15.96
C TRP A 134 -33.83 -7.77 17.28
N LYS A 135 -34.43 -7.46 18.43
CA LYS A 135 -33.81 -7.78 19.72
C LYS A 135 -33.72 -9.29 19.90
N ILE A 136 -32.51 -9.81 20.02
CA ILE A 136 -32.26 -11.24 20.18
C ILE A 136 -32.16 -11.62 21.67
N ALA A 137 -32.74 -12.75 22.03
CA ALA A 137 -32.63 -13.34 23.36
C ALA A 137 -32.35 -14.84 23.27
N LYS A 138 -31.51 -15.36 24.17
CA LYS A 138 -31.29 -16.80 24.39
C LYS A 138 -32.38 -17.33 25.34
N ASP A 139 -32.90 -18.51 25.05
CA ASP A 139 -33.93 -19.23 25.80
C ASP A 139 -33.43 -20.66 26.09
N ASP A 140 -34.08 -21.39 27.01
CA ASP A 140 -33.71 -22.78 27.33
C ASP A 140 -33.84 -23.67 26.06
N GLY A 141 -32.72 -23.93 25.40
CA GLY A 141 -32.61 -24.72 24.18
C GLY A 141 -32.84 -23.97 22.85
N GLY A 142 -32.72 -22.64 22.78
CA GLY A 142 -32.79 -21.91 21.50
C GLY A 142 -32.70 -20.38 21.59
N TYR A 143 -33.11 -19.71 20.52
CA TYR A 143 -33.16 -18.25 20.40
C TYR A 143 -34.60 -17.74 20.19
N LYS A 144 -34.85 -16.49 20.58
CA LYS A 144 -36.06 -15.71 20.27
C LYS A 144 -35.63 -14.39 19.62
N LEU A 145 -36.26 -14.05 18.50
CA LEU A 145 -36.05 -12.78 17.79
C LEU A 145 -37.29 -11.91 17.98
N THR A 146 -37.13 -10.76 18.64
CA THR A 146 -38.23 -9.90 19.12
C THR A 146 -38.23 -8.51 18.48
N VAL A 147 -39.40 -7.91 18.36
CA VAL A 147 -39.61 -6.58 17.81
C VAL A 147 -39.32 -5.53 18.89
N PRO A 148 -38.31 -4.64 18.72
CA PRO A 148 -37.89 -3.71 19.77
C PRO A 148 -39.05 -2.88 20.33
N GLY A 149 -39.17 -2.87 21.66
CA GLY A 149 -40.23 -2.12 22.36
C GLY A 149 -41.61 -2.79 22.37
N SER A 150 -41.71 -4.09 22.06
CA SER A 150 -42.99 -4.82 22.07
C SER A 150 -42.84 -6.30 22.47
N ASP A 151 -43.93 -6.90 22.94
CA ASP A 151 -44.04 -8.33 23.27
C ASP A 151 -44.33 -9.21 22.03
N LEU A 152 -43.69 -8.92 20.89
CA LEU A 152 -43.86 -9.68 19.64
C LEU A 152 -42.53 -10.30 19.18
N ALA A 153 -42.61 -11.57 18.77
CA ALA A 153 -41.49 -12.37 18.31
C ALA A 153 -41.77 -13.04 16.95
N LEU A 154 -40.69 -13.35 16.22
CA LEU A 154 -40.72 -14.14 15.00
C LEU A 154 -41.19 -15.58 15.29
N SER A 155 -42.29 -16.01 14.66
CA SER A 155 -42.74 -17.40 14.63
C SER A 155 -42.57 -18.00 13.24
N LEU A 156 -41.92 -19.16 13.16
CA LEU A 156 -41.86 -20.04 11.99
C LEU A 156 -42.88 -21.18 12.12
N GLY A 157 -44.16 -20.84 12.26
CA GLY A 157 -45.26 -21.81 12.18
C GLY A 157 -45.57 -22.21 10.74
N ASN A 158 -46.82 -22.57 10.45
CA ASN A 158 -47.27 -22.82 9.06
C ASN A 158 -47.07 -21.60 8.13
N THR A 159 -46.96 -20.40 8.69
CA THR A 159 -46.52 -19.15 8.05
C THR A 159 -45.46 -18.48 8.92
N ALA A 160 -44.64 -17.61 8.32
CA ALA A 160 -43.78 -16.71 9.09
C ALA A 160 -44.60 -15.48 9.52
N ALA A 161 -44.70 -15.24 10.83
CA ALA A 161 -45.55 -14.17 11.38
C ALA A 161 -45.09 -13.74 12.78
N LEU A 162 -45.54 -12.56 13.22
CA LEU A 162 -45.36 -12.08 14.59
C LEU A 162 -46.34 -12.74 15.57
N ARG A 163 -45.83 -13.26 16.69
CA ARG A 163 -46.61 -13.85 17.80
C ARG A 163 -45.99 -13.49 19.16
N PRO A 164 -46.75 -13.54 20.27
CA PRO A 164 -46.18 -13.38 21.61
C PRO A 164 -45.09 -14.44 21.91
N PRO A 165 -43.99 -14.09 22.61
CA PRO A 165 -42.87 -15.00 22.91
C PRO A 165 -43.17 -16.06 23.99
N SER A 166 -44.37 -16.02 24.58
CA SER A 166 -44.88 -17.02 25.52
C SER A 166 -45.38 -18.26 24.77
N ASP A 167 -44.45 -19.14 24.41
CA ASP A 167 -44.64 -20.51 23.91
C ASP A 167 -45.61 -20.70 22.74
N ALA A 168 -45.72 -19.67 21.88
CA ALA A 168 -46.36 -19.83 20.58
C ALA A 168 -45.48 -20.72 19.66
N GLU A 169 -46.08 -21.76 19.08
CA GLU A 169 -45.41 -22.73 18.19
C GLU A 169 -44.47 -22.06 17.16
N GLY A 170 -43.24 -22.57 17.05
CA GLY A 170 -42.21 -22.06 16.14
C GLY A 170 -41.62 -20.68 16.50
N THR A 171 -41.88 -20.11 17.69
CA THR A 171 -41.16 -18.91 18.18
C THR A 171 -39.79 -19.21 18.80
N ARG A 172 -39.51 -20.48 19.11
CA ARG A 172 -38.16 -20.95 19.42
C ARG A 172 -37.43 -21.23 18.12
N LEU A 173 -36.28 -20.59 17.95
CA LEU A 173 -35.50 -20.62 16.72
C LEU A 173 -34.10 -21.19 16.98
N PHE A 174 -33.62 -21.98 16.04
CA PHE A 174 -32.23 -22.40 15.93
C PHE A 174 -31.60 -21.60 14.80
N ILE A 175 -30.48 -20.95 15.11
CA ILE A 175 -29.66 -20.22 14.14
C ILE A 175 -28.40 -21.06 13.97
N LEU A 176 -28.19 -21.58 12.76
CA LEU A 176 -27.21 -22.64 12.46
C LEU A 176 -26.38 -22.26 11.24
N GLU A 177 -25.05 -22.38 11.33
CA GLU A 177 -24.17 -22.10 10.19
C GLU A 177 -24.46 -23.04 9.00
N ASN A 178 -24.34 -22.54 7.77
CA ASN A 178 -24.49 -23.34 6.56
C ASN A 178 -23.28 -24.28 6.30
N THR A 179 -23.19 -25.33 7.10
CA THR A 179 -22.29 -26.47 6.89
C THR A 179 -23.05 -27.66 6.28
N PRO A 180 -22.37 -28.60 5.57
CA PRO A 180 -22.99 -29.83 5.08
C PRO A 180 -23.64 -30.66 6.21
N GLU A 181 -23.03 -30.66 7.39
CA GLU A 181 -23.47 -31.39 8.57
C GLU A 181 -24.78 -30.80 9.13
N ASN A 182 -24.85 -29.47 9.26
CA ASN A 182 -26.07 -28.78 9.69
C ASN A 182 -27.19 -28.96 8.64
N GLN A 183 -26.88 -28.89 7.34
CA GLN A 183 -27.88 -29.22 6.31
C GLN A 183 -28.42 -30.65 6.45
N ALA A 184 -27.57 -31.63 6.74
CA ALA A 184 -27.98 -33.02 6.91
C ALA A 184 -28.83 -33.21 8.19
N ALA A 185 -28.46 -32.56 9.30
CA ALA A 185 -29.22 -32.62 10.56
C ALA A 185 -30.62 -32.00 10.42
N ILE A 186 -30.74 -30.82 9.78
CA ILE A 186 -32.04 -30.19 9.53
C ILE A 186 -32.89 -31.06 8.58
N LYS A 187 -32.31 -31.60 7.50
CA LYS A 187 -33.01 -32.48 6.54
C LYS A 187 -33.46 -33.82 7.14
N SER A 188 -32.77 -34.31 8.18
CA SER A 188 -33.13 -35.54 8.89
C SER A 188 -33.98 -35.33 10.14
N GLY A 189 -34.34 -34.08 10.47
CA GLY A 189 -35.13 -33.74 11.66
C GLY A 189 -34.37 -33.89 12.98
N LYS A 190 -33.03 -33.99 12.95
CA LYS A 190 -32.16 -34.28 14.09
C LYS A 190 -31.70 -33.02 14.83
N ILE A 191 -32.64 -32.13 15.14
CA ILE A 191 -32.39 -30.92 15.94
C ILE A 191 -32.91 -31.17 17.35
N ILE A 192 -32.01 -31.46 18.30
CA ILE A 192 -32.38 -31.86 19.67
C ILE A 192 -31.91 -30.80 20.69
N PRO A 193 -32.78 -30.30 21.58
CA PRO A 193 -32.38 -29.38 22.65
C PRO A 193 -31.42 -30.03 23.65
N SER A 194 -30.46 -29.26 24.17
CA SER A 194 -29.56 -29.71 25.23
C SER A 194 -30.30 -29.87 26.57
N PRO A 195 -30.18 -31.01 27.27
CA PRO A 195 -30.83 -31.24 28.56
C PRO A 195 -30.08 -30.55 29.70
N LYS A 196 -30.79 -30.13 30.76
CA LYS A 196 -30.17 -29.49 31.93
C LYS A 196 -29.15 -30.42 32.59
N ALA A 197 -27.95 -29.89 32.85
CA ALA A 197 -26.87 -30.59 33.53
C ALA A 197 -27.21 -30.83 35.01
N ASN A 198 -27.82 -31.98 35.29
CA ASN A 198 -27.97 -32.48 36.66
C ASN A 198 -26.62 -32.99 37.18
N SER A 199 -26.32 -32.69 38.45
CA SER A 199 -25.05 -33.02 39.10
C SER A 199 -24.90 -34.53 39.36
N GLY A 200 -23.87 -35.17 38.78
CA GLY A 200 -23.40 -36.48 39.26
C GLY A 200 -22.76 -37.41 38.22
N THR A 201 -21.46 -37.65 38.37
CA THR A 201 -20.74 -38.93 38.13
C THR A 201 -21.19 -39.89 36.99
N ALA A 202 -20.38 -40.01 35.93
CA ALA A 202 -20.17 -41.28 35.22
C ALA A 202 -18.86 -41.27 34.38
N LEU A 203 -18.28 -42.45 34.15
CA LEU A 203 -17.11 -42.68 33.29
C LEU A 203 -17.56 -43.04 31.86
N ALA A 204 -16.80 -42.63 30.84
CA ALA A 204 -17.00 -43.04 29.46
C ALA A 204 -16.08 -44.21 29.07
N GLN A 205 -16.59 -45.19 28.30
CA GLN A 205 -15.80 -46.34 27.80
C GLN A 205 -15.30 -46.10 26.37
N PRO A 206 -14.14 -46.68 25.98
CA PRO A 206 -13.61 -46.57 24.62
C PRO A 206 -14.34 -47.49 23.64
N ARG A 207 -14.28 -47.15 22.34
CA ARG A 207 -14.46 -48.09 21.23
C ARG A 207 -13.30 -47.96 20.24
N ASN A 208 -12.89 -49.11 19.71
CA ASN A 208 -11.75 -49.24 18.82
C ASN A 208 -12.16 -48.99 17.36
N GLU A 209 -11.35 -48.25 16.60
CA GLU A 209 -11.10 -48.51 15.16
C GLU A 209 -9.94 -47.62 14.68
N LEU A 210 -8.80 -48.24 14.33
CA LEU A 210 -7.62 -47.57 13.76
C LEU A 210 -7.40 -48.06 12.32
N ARG A 211 -7.14 -47.13 11.39
CA ARG A 211 -6.89 -47.45 9.97
C ARG A 211 -5.40 -47.59 9.67
N ALA A 212 -5.07 -48.45 8.72
CA ALA A 212 -3.69 -48.66 8.27
C ALA A 212 -3.07 -47.37 7.73
N GLY A 213 -1.84 -47.06 8.16
CA GLY A 213 -1.10 -45.84 7.81
C GLY A 213 -1.06 -44.76 8.91
N ALA A 214 -1.75 -44.95 10.03
CA ALA A 214 -1.63 -44.05 11.19
C ALA A 214 -0.21 -44.09 11.80
N THR A 215 0.38 -42.91 12.02
CA THR A 215 1.59 -42.76 12.85
C THR A 215 1.15 -42.46 14.29
N ILE A 216 1.71 -43.16 15.27
CA ILE A 216 1.37 -42.99 16.69
C ILE A 216 2.64 -42.60 17.43
N ASN A 217 2.67 -41.37 17.93
CA ASN A 217 3.78 -40.84 18.73
C ASN A 217 3.52 -41.11 20.22
N PHE A 218 4.48 -41.72 20.91
CA PHE A 218 4.48 -41.87 22.37
C PHE A 218 5.58 -40.98 22.96
N ILE A 219 5.23 -40.14 23.92
CA ILE A 219 6.17 -39.30 24.69
C ILE A 219 6.19 -39.83 26.12
N PHE A 220 7.38 -40.19 26.62
CA PHE A 220 7.58 -40.75 27.96
C PHE A 220 8.30 -39.73 28.85
N ASN A 221 7.60 -39.19 29.85
CA ASN A 221 8.13 -38.17 30.76
C ASN A 221 8.67 -38.79 32.06
N GLY A 222 9.97 -39.08 32.09
CA GLY A 222 10.72 -39.32 33.34
C GLY A 222 10.64 -40.75 33.94
N PRO A 223 11.62 -41.16 34.77
CA PRO A 223 11.75 -42.53 35.26
C PRO A 223 11.36 -42.72 36.74
N SER A 224 10.13 -42.37 37.14
CA SER A 224 9.62 -42.71 38.47
C SER A 224 8.09 -42.77 38.55
N ASP A 225 7.48 -43.87 38.12
CA ASP A 225 6.34 -44.51 38.82
C ASP A 225 5.96 -45.86 38.21
N SER A 226 5.25 -46.69 39.00
CA SER A 226 5.04 -48.12 38.74
C SER A 226 4.15 -48.46 37.53
N ASP A 227 3.42 -47.50 36.96
CA ASP A 227 2.55 -47.73 35.80
C ASP A 227 3.34 -48.02 34.51
N SER A 228 4.54 -47.42 34.38
CA SER A 228 5.43 -47.56 33.21
C SER A 228 5.74 -49.03 32.86
N ALA A 229 5.88 -49.89 33.85
CA ALA A 229 6.14 -51.33 33.69
C ALA A 229 4.90 -52.12 33.21
N ASN A 230 3.69 -51.60 33.41
CA ASN A 230 2.46 -52.19 32.87
C ASN A 230 2.20 -51.72 31.44
N THR A 231 2.44 -50.43 31.14
CA THR A 231 2.33 -49.89 29.77
C THR A 231 3.23 -50.64 28.79
N PHE A 232 4.46 -50.96 29.19
CA PHE A 232 5.41 -51.71 28.34
C PHE A 232 4.93 -53.13 28.02
N ARG A 233 4.21 -53.79 28.95
CA ARG A 233 3.66 -55.14 28.74
C ARG A 233 2.51 -55.10 27.74
N SER A 234 1.61 -54.12 27.86
CA SER A 234 0.53 -53.91 26.88
C SER A 234 1.06 -53.52 25.49
N LEU A 235 2.18 -52.80 25.39
CA LEU A 235 2.81 -52.47 24.10
C LEU A 235 3.44 -53.71 23.43
N HIS A 236 4.08 -54.59 24.21
CA HIS A 236 4.58 -55.87 23.72
C HIS A 236 3.45 -56.73 23.13
N ASP A 237 2.34 -56.86 23.85
CA ASP A 237 1.23 -57.71 23.43
C ASP A 237 0.47 -57.13 22.22
N PHE A 238 0.43 -55.79 22.08
CA PHE A 238 -0.09 -55.10 20.89
C PHE A 238 0.79 -55.29 19.64
N LEU A 239 2.11 -55.45 19.81
CA LEU A 239 3.05 -55.70 18.73
C LEU A 239 3.15 -57.19 18.33
N GLY A 240 2.59 -58.10 19.14
CA GLY A 240 2.66 -59.54 18.93
C GLY A 240 1.69 -60.12 17.89
N SER A 241 0.71 -59.35 17.40
CA SER A 241 -0.32 -59.81 16.46
C SER A 241 -0.25 -59.13 15.09
N ASP A 242 0.58 -59.69 14.21
CA ASP A 242 0.61 -59.56 12.74
C ASP A 242 -0.08 -58.33 12.09
N GLY A 243 0.72 -57.33 11.71
CA GLY A 243 0.26 -56.32 10.72
C GLY A 243 1.21 -55.16 10.43
N VAL A 244 1.90 -54.63 11.44
CA VAL A 244 2.70 -53.39 11.31
C VAL A 244 4.09 -53.70 10.76
N LYS A 245 4.36 -53.33 9.49
CA LYS A 245 5.64 -53.62 8.80
C LYS A 245 6.69 -52.51 8.83
N ASN A 246 6.39 -51.33 9.36
CA ASN A 246 7.36 -50.24 9.57
C ASN A 246 7.07 -49.54 10.90
N PHE A 247 8.10 -49.30 11.70
CA PHE A 247 8.06 -48.45 12.89
C PHE A 247 9.44 -47.82 13.12
N THR A 248 9.49 -46.65 13.73
CA THR A 248 10.75 -45.94 14.03
C THR A 248 10.69 -45.40 15.46
N ILE A 249 11.74 -45.63 16.25
CA ILE A 249 11.88 -45.14 17.62
C ILE A 249 13.11 -44.25 17.68
N CYS A 250 12.95 -42.99 18.09
CA CYS A 250 14.04 -42.06 18.36
C CYS A 250 14.08 -41.74 19.86
N LEU A 251 15.19 -42.03 20.53
CA LEU A 251 15.42 -41.71 21.94
C LEU A 251 16.41 -40.55 22.03
N GLY A 252 15.92 -39.37 22.41
CA GLY A 252 16.75 -38.18 22.65
C GLY A 252 17.15 -38.06 24.12
N HIS A 253 18.45 -38.07 24.42
CA HIS A 253 18.96 -37.73 25.75
C HIS A 253 19.03 -36.21 25.92
N HIS A 254 18.55 -35.70 27.06
CA HIS A 254 19.00 -34.42 27.62
C HIS A 254 19.98 -34.70 28.75
N GLN A 255 21.19 -34.16 28.65
CA GLN A 255 22.06 -33.99 29.82
C GLN A 255 21.66 -32.68 30.53
N ALA A 256 21.28 -32.78 31.80
CA ALA A 256 21.23 -31.63 32.69
C ALA A 256 22.59 -31.47 33.38
N ALA A 257 23.07 -30.24 33.52
CA ALA A 257 24.26 -29.94 34.32
C ALA A 257 23.88 -29.85 35.81
N GLU A 258 24.67 -30.47 36.68
CA GLU A 258 24.45 -30.43 38.13
C GLU A 258 24.84 -29.06 38.71
N SER A 259 24.02 -28.55 39.63
CA SER A 259 24.49 -27.71 40.73
C SER A 259 23.63 -28.00 41.96
N SER A 260 24.26 -28.06 43.13
CA SER A 260 23.70 -28.70 44.32
C SER A 260 22.82 -27.76 45.16
N HIS A 261 21.73 -28.29 45.70
CA HIS A 261 21.08 -27.71 46.89
C HIS A 261 22.01 -27.80 48.11
N ASP A 262 21.86 -26.83 49.02
CA ASP A 262 22.26 -26.92 50.42
C ASP A 262 21.11 -26.35 51.28
N GLU A 263 20.88 -26.89 52.48
CA GLU A 263 19.64 -26.65 53.25
C GLU A 263 19.80 -25.58 54.35
N GLY A 264 18.81 -24.67 54.51
CA GLY A 264 19.01 -23.55 55.43
C GLY A 264 17.81 -22.69 55.87
N LYS A 265 16.80 -23.29 56.55
CA LYS A 265 15.84 -22.66 57.49
C LYS A 265 15.02 -21.41 57.07
N VAL A 266 13.69 -21.55 57.14
CA VAL A 266 12.69 -20.46 57.03
C VAL A 266 12.58 -19.65 58.34
N PRO A 267 12.36 -18.31 58.23
CA PRO A 267 11.28 -17.68 59.02
C PRO A 267 10.49 -16.59 58.25
N ASP A 268 9.19 -16.84 58.07
CA ASP A 268 8.01 -15.96 57.87
C ASP A 268 8.01 -14.65 57.03
N VAL A 269 6.79 -14.38 56.49
CA VAL A 269 6.28 -13.13 55.86
C VAL A 269 6.64 -12.93 54.37
N PRO A 270 5.70 -12.54 53.46
CA PRO A 270 4.23 -12.42 53.56
C PRO A 270 3.48 -13.40 52.62
N LEU A 271 2.16 -13.18 52.48
CA LEU A 271 1.21 -13.79 51.52
C LEU A 271 1.84 -14.38 50.24
N ALA A 272 1.59 -15.67 50.01
CA ALA A 272 2.11 -16.40 48.85
C ALA A 272 1.65 -15.77 47.52
N SER A 273 2.61 -15.55 46.63
CA SER A 273 2.39 -15.15 45.24
C SER A 273 1.39 -16.07 44.53
N PRO A 274 0.58 -15.56 43.58
CA PRO A 274 -0.24 -16.43 42.74
C PRO A 274 0.62 -17.47 42.03
N ARG A 275 0.05 -18.65 41.77
CA ARG A 275 0.68 -19.70 40.96
C ARG A 275 1.13 -19.09 39.62
N PRO A 276 2.26 -19.53 39.04
CA PRO A 276 2.71 -19.00 37.76
C PRO A 276 1.61 -19.18 36.73
N GLN A 277 1.02 -18.07 36.28
CA GLN A 277 0.15 -18.09 35.11
C GLN A 277 1.00 -18.52 33.92
N VAL A 278 0.44 -19.35 33.04
CA VAL A 278 1.03 -19.61 31.72
C VAL A 278 0.94 -18.30 30.95
N LYS A 279 1.98 -17.48 31.04
CA LYS A 279 2.03 -16.21 30.32
C LYS A 279 1.90 -16.48 28.83
N HIS A 280 1.03 -15.72 28.18
CA HIS A 280 0.94 -15.75 26.73
C HIS A 280 2.22 -15.17 26.11
N PRO A 281 2.69 -15.71 24.98
CA PRO A 281 3.87 -15.21 24.30
C PRO A 281 3.67 -13.75 23.86
N THR A 282 4.74 -12.95 23.88
CA THR A 282 4.64 -11.55 23.46
C THR A 282 4.84 -11.43 21.95
N LEU A 283 3.75 -11.11 21.26
CA LEU A 283 3.69 -10.82 19.83
C LEU A 283 4.77 -9.80 19.40
N PRO A 284 5.54 -10.08 18.33
CA PRO A 284 6.59 -9.19 17.86
C PRO A 284 6.17 -7.74 17.53
N ILE A 285 7.12 -6.81 17.69
CA ILE A 285 6.97 -5.38 17.38
C ILE A 285 8.23 -4.91 16.66
N SER A 286 8.11 -4.08 15.62
CA SER A 286 9.27 -3.55 14.89
C SER A 286 9.02 -2.18 14.25
N GLU A 287 10.09 -1.60 13.71
CA GLU A 287 10.12 -0.43 12.81
C GLU A 287 9.06 -0.51 11.72
N LEU A 288 9.02 -1.67 11.07
CA LEU A 288 8.11 -1.97 9.98
C LEU A 288 6.65 -2.09 10.49
N ILE A 289 6.47 -2.42 11.78
CA ILE A 289 5.18 -2.85 12.33
C ILE A 289 5.01 -2.65 13.86
N PRO A 290 4.29 -1.58 14.30
CA PRO A 290 4.28 -1.18 15.71
C PRO A 290 2.95 -1.33 16.51
N VAL A 291 1.91 -2.01 15.99
CA VAL A 291 0.53 -2.08 16.56
C VAL A 291 -0.08 -3.51 16.67
N PRO A 292 0.50 -4.48 17.42
CA PRO A 292 0.22 -5.93 17.28
C PRO A 292 -1.23 -6.40 17.03
N SER A 293 -1.46 -7.03 15.87
CA SER A 293 -2.65 -7.84 15.57
C SER A 293 -2.66 -9.16 16.34
N LYS A 294 -3.83 -9.65 16.76
CA LYS A 294 -3.98 -11.00 17.33
C LYS A 294 -4.44 -12.00 16.28
N SER A 295 -4.00 -13.25 16.43
CA SER A 295 -4.38 -14.42 15.64
C SER A 295 -5.86 -14.82 15.72
N THR A 296 -6.50 -14.57 16.87
CA THR A 296 -7.88 -15.02 17.17
C THR A 296 -8.79 -13.83 17.51
N GLY A 297 -9.75 -13.56 16.64
CA GLY A 297 -10.75 -12.51 16.80
C GLY A 297 -11.05 -11.78 15.51
N THR A 298 -11.99 -10.85 15.53
CA THR A 298 -12.32 -10.02 14.37
C THR A 298 -11.42 -8.78 14.33
N ALA A 299 -10.55 -8.69 13.33
CA ALA A 299 -9.72 -7.50 13.11
C ALA A 299 -10.57 -6.32 12.59
N ASP A 300 -10.49 -5.19 13.29
CA ASP A 300 -10.98 -3.89 12.83
C ASP A 300 -9.92 -3.21 11.93
N ILE A 301 -10.36 -2.30 11.06
CA ILE A 301 -9.45 -1.45 10.27
C ILE A 301 -9.47 -0.02 10.85
N ILE A 302 -8.30 0.48 11.24
CA ILE A 302 -8.12 1.81 11.85
C ILE A 302 -7.25 2.67 10.95
N GLY A 303 -7.77 3.83 10.57
CA GLY A 303 -7.09 4.82 9.76
C GLY A 303 -6.85 6.12 10.51
N PHE A 304 -5.60 6.58 10.55
CA PHE A 304 -5.22 7.93 10.94
C PHE A 304 -5.33 8.83 9.69
N GLY A 305 -6.55 9.27 9.39
CA GLY A 305 -6.92 10.04 8.20
C GLY A 305 -6.41 11.48 8.20
N THR A 306 -6.80 12.27 7.20
CA THR A 306 -6.48 13.72 7.22
C THR A 306 -7.22 14.45 8.34
N ASN A 307 -8.47 14.08 8.63
CA ASN A 307 -9.34 14.79 9.58
C ASN A 307 -9.42 14.15 10.99
N GLY A 308 -8.67 13.08 11.23
CA GLY A 308 -8.55 12.43 12.55
C GLY A 308 -8.46 10.91 12.46
N VAL A 309 -8.69 10.21 13.56
CA VAL A 309 -8.77 8.74 13.59
C VAL A 309 -10.18 8.27 13.22
N VAL A 310 -10.25 7.48 12.17
CA VAL A 310 -11.47 6.86 11.65
C VAL A 310 -11.34 5.35 11.81
N ILE A 311 -12.37 4.70 12.37
CA ILE A 311 -12.41 3.24 12.53
C ILE A 311 -13.51 2.68 11.64
N MET A 312 -13.17 1.64 10.88
CA MET A 312 -14.12 0.70 10.32
C MET A 312 -14.17 -0.51 11.26
N ARG A 313 -15.28 -0.67 11.99
CA ARG A 313 -15.51 -1.87 12.79
C ARG A 313 -15.86 -3.06 11.91
N ASN A 314 -15.33 -4.22 12.26
CA ASN A 314 -15.65 -5.48 11.61
C ASN A 314 -17.03 -5.98 12.08
N ARG A 315 -18.06 -5.53 11.36
CA ARG A 315 -19.47 -5.91 11.48
C ARG A 315 -20.06 -6.08 10.08
N VAL A 316 -21.18 -6.79 9.96
CA VAL A 316 -21.91 -6.86 8.67
C VAL A 316 -22.43 -5.47 8.31
N MET A 317 -22.26 -5.07 7.04
CA MET A 317 -22.29 -3.65 6.62
C MET A 317 -21.36 -2.77 7.47
N PRO A 318 -20.03 -2.96 7.34
CA PRO A 318 -19.07 -2.10 8.02
C PRO A 318 -19.24 -0.66 7.53
N GLN A 319 -19.00 0.34 8.38
CA GLN A 319 -19.01 1.76 8.01
C GLN A 319 -17.79 2.46 8.64
N PRO A 320 -17.21 3.47 7.97
CA PRO A 320 -16.13 4.28 8.53
C PRO A 320 -16.69 5.36 9.48
N GLU A 321 -16.20 5.38 10.72
CA GLU A 321 -16.66 6.31 11.76
C GLU A 321 -15.48 7.13 12.32
N LEU A 322 -15.54 8.46 12.22
CA LEU A 322 -14.53 9.37 12.80
C LEU A 322 -14.69 9.39 14.32
N VAL A 323 -13.79 8.72 15.04
CA VAL A 323 -13.87 8.54 16.51
C VAL A 323 -13.05 9.56 17.30
N VAL A 324 -12.00 10.15 16.70
CA VAL A 324 -11.16 11.18 17.33
C VAL A 324 -10.76 12.23 16.30
N SER A 325 -11.15 13.49 16.49
CA SER A 325 -10.76 14.62 15.64
C SER A 325 -9.35 15.17 15.96
N ASP A 326 -8.37 14.26 16.08
CA ASP A 326 -6.94 14.50 16.30
C ASP A 326 -6.16 13.27 15.77
N PHE A 327 -4.83 13.23 15.90
CA PHE A 327 -3.93 12.24 15.30
C PHE A 327 -3.97 12.20 13.75
N GLY A 328 -4.59 13.19 13.11
CA GLY A 328 -4.72 13.34 11.66
C GLY A 328 -3.82 14.42 11.06
N TYR A 329 -3.69 14.44 9.72
CA TYR A 329 -2.80 15.38 9.03
C TYR A 329 -3.23 16.85 9.19
N ASN A 330 -4.52 17.13 9.07
CA ASN A 330 -5.12 18.43 9.36
C ASN A 330 -5.45 18.53 10.87
N ALA A 331 -6.13 17.51 11.39
CA ALA A 331 -6.59 17.45 12.77
C ALA A 331 -5.45 17.10 13.73
N GLY A 332 -4.86 18.12 14.36
CA GLY A 332 -3.70 18.00 15.26
C GLY A 332 -2.34 18.18 14.58
N GLY A 333 -2.28 18.28 13.24
CA GLY A 333 -1.05 18.56 12.51
C GLY A 333 -0.06 17.38 12.45
N TRP A 334 -0.55 16.14 12.42
CA TRP A 334 0.30 14.95 12.46
C TRP A 334 0.99 14.68 11.11
N ARG A 335 2.18 14.08 11.14
CA ARG A 335 3.15 14.09 10.03
C ARG A 335 3.95 12.80 10.05
N LEU A 336 4.03 12.09 8.92
CA LEU A 336 4.64 10.75 8.85
C LEU A 336 6.18 10.80 8.91
N ASP A 337 6.75 11.92 8.46
CA ASP A 337 8.16 12.31 8.55
C ASP A 337 8.64 12.71 9.96
N ARG A 338 7.73 12.86 10.94
CA ARG A 338 8.05 13.38 12.29
C ARG A 338 7.45 12.56 13.43
N HIS A 339 6.22 12.09 13.26
CA HIS A 339 5.34 11.62 14.31
C HIS A 339 4.92 10.16 14.11
N VAL A 340 5.21 9.32 15.10
CA VAL A 340 4.77 7.91 15.13
C VAL A 340 3.36 7.84 15.72
N ARG A 341 2.48 7.04 15.13
CA ARG A 341 1.08 6.83 15.56
C ARG A 341 0.82 5.32 15.66
N VAL A 342 0.33 4.87 16.82
CA VAL A 342 0.16 3.44 17.17
C VAL A 342 -1.12 3.23 17.98
N LEU A 343 -1.52 1.98 18.17
CA LEU A 343 -2.53 1.59 19.15
C LEU A 343 -1.88 0.69 20.20
N ALA A 344 -2.18 0.90 21.48
CA ALA A 344 -1.67 0.08 22.58
C ALA A 344 -2.60 0.19 23.79
N ASP A 345 -2.78 -0.90 24.54
CA ASP A 345 -3.52 -0.83 25.80
C ASP A 345 -2.66 -0.13 26.84
N THR A 346 -3.05 1.09 27.24
CA THR A 346 -2.35 1.87 28.27
C THR A 346 -3.00 1.76 29.65
N THR A 347 -4.12 1.03 29.78
CA THR A 347 -4.90 0.92 31.02
C THR A 347 -4.81 -0.46 31.67
N GLY A 348 -4.76 -1.52 30.87
CA GLY A 348 -4.86 -2.92 31.28
C GLY A 348 -6.28 -3.50 31.23
N ASP A 349 -7.21 -2.86 30.52
CA ASP A 349 -8.60 -3.33 30.38
C ASP A 349 -8.84 -4.25 29.16
N GLY A 350 -7.81 -4.46 28.33
CA GLY A 350 -7.83 -5.25 27.10
C GLY A 350 -8.15 -4.44 25.83
N ASN A 351 -8.51 -3.16 25.94
CA ASN A 351 -8.93 -2.31 24.84
C ASN A 351 -7.80 -1.36 24.41
N ALA A 352 -7.01 -1.75 23.40
CA ALA A 352 -5.92 -0.87 22.96
C ALA A 352 -6.39 0.55 22.56
N ASP A 353 -5.80 1.55 23.21
CA ASP A 353 -6.04 2.99 23.07
C ASP A 353 -5.36 3.55 21.81
N ILE A 354 -5.63 4.82 21.49
CA ILE A 354 -4.89 5.55 20.45
C ILE A 354 -3.70 6.26 21.11
N VAL A 355 -2.48 6.02 20.60
CA VAL A 355 -1.24 6.61 21.12
C VAL A 355 -0.45 7.29 19.99
N GLY A 356 0.06 8.50 20.25
CA GLY A 356 0.82 9.27 19.27
C GLY A 356 2.04 9.96 19.86
N PHE A 357 3.19 9.75 19.23
CA PHE A 357 4.47 10.41 19.50
C PHE A 357 4.55 11.71 18.69
N GLY A 358 3.93 12.77 19.22
CA GLY A 358 3.71 14.03 18.51
C GLY A 358 4.87 15.01 18.57
N GLU A 359 4.57 16.30 18.37
CA GLU A 359 5.58 17.37 18.34
C GLU A 359 6.16 17.64 19.75
N LYS A 360 5.29 17.71 20.76
CA LYS A 360 5.61 18.17 22.13
C LYS A 360 5.54 17.07 23.20
N GLY A 361 5.38 15.81 22.81
CA GLY A 361 5.30 14.68 23.73
C GLY A 361 4.47 13.51 23.22
N VAL A 362 4.27 12.50 24.07
CA VAL A 362 3.36 11.39 23.81
C VAL A 362 1.94 11.77 24.24
N TRP A 363 0.98 11.52 23.37
CA TRP A 363 -0.44 11.75 23.56
C TRP A 363 -1.20 10.43 23.55
N VAL A 364 -2.20 10.30 24.41
CA VAL A 364 -3.07 9.13 24.51
C VAL A 364 -4.53 9.58 24.46
N SER A 365 -5.35 8.85 23.72
CA SER A 365 -6.81 8.97 23.70
C SER A 365 -7.39 7.59 24.05
N LEU A 366 -7.95 7.50 25.25
CA LEU A 366 -8.40 6.23 25.84
C LEU A 366 -9.67 5.72 25.15
N ASN A 367 -9.76 4.40 24.97
CA ASN A 367 -10.94 3.73 24.43
C ASN A 367 -12.00 3.53 25.52
N ASN A 368 -13.23 4.03 25.30
CA ASN A 368 -14.31 3.92 26.30
C ASN A 368 -15.06 2.56 26.23
N GLY A 369 -14.59 1.62 25.40
CA GLY A 369 -15.17 0.27 25.25
C GLY A 369 -16.52 0.21 24.54
N ASN A 370 -17.09 1.34 24.10
CA ASN A 370 -18.38 1.47 23.42
C ASN A 370 -18.24 2.12 22.03
N ASN A 371 -17.11 1.87 21.37
CA ASN A 371 -16.69 2.50 20.11
C ASN A 371 -16.45 4.03 20.15
N THR A 372 -16.55 4.67 21.32
CA THR A 372 -16.11 6.06 21.50
C THR A 372 -14.74 6.13 22.17
N PHE A 373 -14.03 7.25 21.98
CA PHE A 373 -12.72 7.50 22.56
C PHE A 373 -12.73 8.86 23.30
N SER A 374 -11.89 8.98 24.33
CA SER A 374 -11.74 10.20 25.12
C SER A 374 -10.85 11.25 24.43
N SER A 375 -10.97 12.52 24.79
CA SER A 375 -10.17 13.60 24.20
C SER A 375 -8.66 13.37 24.46
N PRO A 376 -7.76 13.64 23.47
CA PRO A 376 -6.34 13.37 23.62
C PRO A 376 -5.68 14.11 24.78
N LYS A 377 -4.95 13.38 25.63
CA LYS A 377 -4.19 13.90 26.77
C LYS A 377 -2.69 13.72 26.52
N ARG A 378 -1.87 14.77 26.71
CA ARG A 378 -0.41 14.61 26.76
C ARG A 378 -0.03 13.90 28.06
N VAL A 379 0.56 12.71 27.95
CA VAL A 379 0.92 11.84 29.10
C VAL A 379 2.41 11.87 29.42
N LYS A 380 3.25 12.34 28.48
CA LYS A 380 4.71 12.38 28.59
C LYS A 380 5.26 13.54 27.76
N GLU A 381 6.25 14.27 28.26
CA GLU A 381 6.95 15.35 27.55
C GLU A 381 8.35 14.91 27.07
N ASP A 382 8.37 13.82 26.29
CA ASP A 382 9.56 13.18 25.70
C ASP A 382 9.09 12.28 24.54
N PHE A 383 9.99 11.53 23.90
CA PHE A 383 9.75 10.63 22.75
C PHE A 383 9.18 11.34 21.51
N ALA A 384 9.35 12.65 21.43
CA ALA A 384 8.67 13.55 20.50
C ALA A 384 9.64 14.44 19.70
N TYR A 385 9.14 15.05 18.62
CA TYR A 385 9.99 15.75 17.65
C TYR A 385 10.75 16.95 18.24
N ALA A 386 10.06 17.80 19.01
CA ALA A 386 10.68 18.89 19.77
C ALA A 386 11.05 18.45 21.19
N ALA A 387 10.15 17.74 21.89
CA ALA A 387 10.39 17.25 23.26
C ALA A 387 11.19 15.93 23.24
N GLY A 388 12.48 16.03 23.50
CA GLY A 388 13.45 14.92 23.43
C GLY A 388 14.22 14.81 22.10
N GLN A 389 13.89 15.66 21.11
CA GLN A 389 14.56 15.71 19.78
C GLN A 389 14.57 14.37 19.02
N TRP A 390 13.44 13.66 19.07
CA TRP A 390 13.25 12.40 18.34
C TRP A 390 13.00 12.65 16.85
N ARG A 391 13.33 11.65 16.03
CA ARG A 391 13.50 11.73 14.56
C ARG A 391 13.15 10.37 13.98
N ILE A 392 12.47 10.29 12.84
CA ILE A 392 12.08 8.99 12.26
C ILE A 392 13.31 8.33 11.63
N GLU A 393 14.08 9.11 10.89
CA GLU A 393 15.30 8.73 10.17
C GLU A 393 16.43 8.21 11.07
N HIS A 394 16.37 8.48 12.38
CA HIS A 394 17.35 8.04 13.37
C HIS A 394 16.78 7.10 14.45
N HIS A 395 15.50 7.21 14.83
CA HIS A 395 14.99 6.66 16.10
C HIS A 395 13.62 5.96 16.01
N LEU A 396 13.57 4.76 16.58
CA LEU A 396 12.36 3.94 16.67
C LEU A 396 11.65 4.16 18.01
N ARG A 397 10.32 4.09 18.01
CA ARG A 397 9.45 4.35 19.17
C ARG A 397 8.27 3.39 19.16
N PHE A 398 8.11 2.60 20.22
CA PHE A 398 7.08 1.58 20.35
C PHE A 398 6.36 1.67 21.71
N MET A 399 5.23 0.98 21.79
CA MET A 399 4.48 0.73 23.02
C MET A 399 4.48 -0.78 23.27
N ALA A 400 4.94 -1.22 24.45
CA ALA A 400 5.08 -2.65 24.76
C ALA A 400 4.90 -2.89 26.27
N ASP A 401 4.21 -3.96 26.66
CA ASP A 401 4.20 -4.38 28.07
C ASP A 401 5.54 -5.07 28.39
N LEU A 402 6.51 -4.28 28.87
CA LEU A 402 7.85 -4.78 29.19
C LEU A 402 7.89 -5.62 30.48
N ARG A 403 6.78 -5.68 31.23
CA ARG A 403 6.75 -6.19 32.61
C ARG A 403 5.77 -7.34 32.81
N GLY A 404 4.87 -7.59 31.84
CA GLY A 404 3.84 -8.63 31.90
C GLY A 404 2.74 -8.28 32.91
N ILE A 405 2.32 -7.01 32.91
CA ILE A 405 1.35 -6.41 33.87
C ILE A 405 0.08 -5.86 33.19
N GLY A 406 -0.16 -6.25 31.94
CA GLY A 406 -1.36 -5.98 31.15
C GLY A 406 -1.39 -4.65 30.39
N ARG A 407 -0.45 -3.73 30.65
CA ARG A 407 -0.45 -2.37 30.08
C ARG A 407 0.90 -1.99 29.49
N ALA A 408 0.87 -1.27 28.37
CA ALA A 408 2.05 -0.91 27.62
C ALA A 408 2.86 0.23 28.27
N ASP A 409 4.17 0.01 28.35
CA ASP A 409 5.21 1.00 28.61
C ASP A 409 5.67 1.67 27.31
N ILE A 410 6.30 2.84 27.41
CA ILE A 410 6.98 3.47 26.28
C ILE A 410 8.42 2.96 26.21
N ILE A 411 8.85 2.53 25.01
CA ILE A 411 10.23 2.15 24.70
C ILE A 411 10.68 2.79 23.38
N GLY A 412 11.91 3.31 23.36
CA GLY A 412 12.45 3.98 22.17
C GLY A 412 13.96 3.80 22.01
N PHE A 413 14.39 3.62 20.78
CA PHE A 413 15.78 3.45 20.37
C PHE A 413 16.35 4.80 19.94
N GLY A 414 16.83 5.58 20.92
CA GLY A 414 17.28 6.96 20.76
C GLY A 414 18.76 7.11 20.38
N TYR A 415 19.33 8.31 20.54
CA TYR A 415 20.75 8.54 20.26
C TYR A 415 21.67 7.69 21.15
N ALA A 416 21.47 7.69 22.47
CA ALA A 416 22.37 7.04 23.42
C ALA A 416 22.18 5.51 23.56
N GLY A 417 21.03 4.98 23.13
CA GLY A 417 20.69 3.56 23.31
C GLY A 417 19.19 3.36 23.47
N VAL A 418 18.80 2.35 24.24
CA VAL A 418 17.40 2.03 24.58
C VAL A 418 16.94 2.91 25.74
N LEU A 419 15.92 3.72 25.53
CA LEU A 419 15.25 4.50 26.56
C LEU A 419 13.86 3.95 26.84
N VAL A 420 13.52 3.82 28.13
CA VAL A 420 12.24 3.30 28.61
C VAL A 420 11.58 4.32 29.54
N SER A 421 10.26 4.41 29.50
CA SER A 421 9.45 5.22 30.40
C SER A 421 8.21 4.40 30.80
N LEU A 422 8.20 3.93 32.05
CA LEU A 422 7.19 2.99 32.55
C LEU A 422 5.83 3.66 32.78
N ASN A 423 4.77 2.93 32.46
CA ASN A 423 3.37 3.27 32.69
C ASN A 423 2.99 2.98 34.15
N ASN A 424 2.56 4.00 34.88
CA ASN A 424 2.23 3.86 36.29
C ASN A 424 0.88 3.14 36.48
N GLY A 425 -0.05 3.26 35.53
CA GLY A 425 -1.43 2.73 35.59
C GLY A 425 -2.49 3.74 36.04
N ASP A 426 -2.10 5.00 36.27
CA ASP A 426 -2.97 6.13 36.65
C ASP A 426 -3.14 7.15 35.49
N GLY A 427 -2.78 6.76 34.26
CA GLY A 427 -2.71 7.66 33.11
C GLY A 427 -1.52 8.64 33.15
N THR A 428 -0.45 8.29 33.88
CA THR A 428 0.86 8.94 33.85
C THR A 428 1.99 7.94 33.55
N PHE A 429 3.12 8.47 33.05
CA PHE A 429 4.34 7.70 32.81
C PHE A 429 5.50 8.27 33.64
N GLY A 430 6.36 7.38 34.15
CA GLY A 430 7.50 7.72 35.00
C GLY A 430 8.62 8.51 34.29
N PRO A 431 9.76 8.75 34.97
CA PRO A 431 10.92 9.39 34.34
C PRO A 431 11.48 8.53 33.20
N THR A 432 12.00 9.18 32.15
CA THR A 432 12.71 8.46 31.08
C THR A 432 14.05 7.98 31.61
N LYS A 433 14.37 6.70 31.37
CA LYS A 433 15.65 6.10 31.74
C LYS A 433 16.32 5.52 30.50
N LEU A 434 17.60 5.81 30.31
CA LEU A 434 18.47 5.00 29.47
C LEU A 434 18.70 3.66 30.19
N VAL A 435 18.23 2.56 29.62
CA VAL A 435 18.27 1.22 30.25
C VAL A 435 19.30 0.28 29.61
N LEU A 436 19.80 0.61 28.42
CA LEU A 436 20.88 -0.11 27.74
C LEU A 436 21.60 0.82 26.75
N GLU A 437 22.93 0.92 26.84
CA GLU A 437 23.78 1.79 25.99
C GLU A 437 24.11 1.13 24.62
N ASN A 438 23.13 0.47 24.00
CA ASN A 438 23.24 -0.17 22.69
C ASN A 438 21.90 -0.03 21.93
N PHE A 439 21.83 -0.51 20.68
CA PHE A 439 20.68 -0.40 19.75
C PHE A 439 20.29 1.04 19.33
N GLY A 440 21.04 2.05 19.79
CA GLY A 440 20.83 3.47 19.52
C GLY A 440 21.74 4.02 18.40
N TYR A 441 21.41 5.23 17.94
CA TYR A 441 22.09 5.83 16.78
C TYR A 441 23.57 6.12 17.03
N ASN A 442 23.92 6.63 18.21
CA ASN A 442 25.31 6.74 18.67
C ASN A 442 25.69 5.53 19.54
N GLY A 443 24.79 5.09 20.43
CA GLY A 443 24.96 3.89 21.27
C GLY A 443 24.94 2.60 20.46
N GLY A 444 26.09 2.21 19.92
CA GLY A 444 26.28 1.03 19.06
C GLY A 444 26.20 1.30 17.55
N GLY A 445 26.02 2.55 17.11
CA GLY A 445 26.08 2.92 15.69
C GLY A 445 24.90 2.46 14.84
N TRP A 446 23.72 2.26 15.43
CA TRP A 446 22.56 1.70 14.72
C TRP A 446 21.95 2.70 13.73
N ARG A 447 21.37 2.22 12.64
CA ARG A 447 20.82 3.04 11.55
C ARG A 447 19.52 2.41 11.06
N VAL A 448 18.46 3.20 10.94
CA VAL A 448 17.14 2.77 10.44
C VAL A 448 17.30 2.12 9.06
N ASN A 449 17.87 2.86 8.11
CA ASN A 449 18.17 2.40 6.75
C ASN A 449 19.22 1.28 6.58
N LYS A 450 19.59 0.55 7.65
CA LYS A 450 20.44 -0.65 7.60
C LYS A 450 20.02 -1.76 8.57
N HIS A 451 19.66 -1.39 9.81
CA HIS A 451 19.73 -2.25 10.99
C HIS A 451 18.37 -2.35 11.70
N PRO A 452 17.46 -3.21 11.20
CA PRO A 452 16.17 -3.48 11.82
C PRO A 452 16.31 -3.90 13.29
N ARG A 453 15.41 -3.39 14.13
CA ARG A 453 15.31 -3.71 15.56
C ARG A 453 13.87 -4.11 15.89
N PHE A 454 13.75 -5.14 16.72
CA PHE A 454 12.52 -5.82 17.08
C PHE A 454 12.42 -5.96 18.60
N LEU A 455 11.19 -6.08 19.06
CA LEU A 455 10.81 -6.56 20.39
C LEU A 455 10.02 -7.86 20.20
N ALA A 456 10.41 -8.97 20.84
CA ALA A 456 9.70 -10.26 20.76
C ALA A 456 10.13 -11.18 21.91
N ASP A 457 9.26 -12.09 22.36
CA ASP A 457 9.70 -13.14 23.29
C ASP A 457 10.58 -14.17 22.56
N ILE A 458 11.85 -14.28 22.96
CA ILE A 458 12.79 -15.29 22.42
C ILE A 458 13.23 -16.31 23.48
N THR A 459 12.61 -16.30 24.67
CA THR A 459 12.93 -17.21 25.78
C THR A 459 11.74 -18.08 26.22
N GLY A 460 10.51 -17.68 25.90
CA GLY A 460 9.26 -18.26 26.41
C GLY A 460 8.91 -17.75 27.81
N ASN A 461 9.36 -16.54 28.19
CA ASN A 461 9.11 -15.94 29.51
C ASN A 461 7.86 -15.02 29.54
N GLY A 462 7.17 -14.89 28.40
CA GLY A 462 6.02 -14.02 28.19
C GLY A 462 6.33 -12.54 28.36
N LEU A 463 7.52 -12.10 27.92
CA LEU A 463 7.96 -10.71 27.89
C LEU A 463 8.69 -10.43 26.56
N PRO A 464 8.65 -9.20 26.04
CA PRO A 464 9.39 -8.84 24.84
C PRO A 464 10.88 -8.59 25.15
N ASP A 465 11.75 -9.43 24.60
CA ASP A 465 13.21 -9.24 24.52
C ASP A 465 13.58 -8.34 23.32
N ILE A 466 14.76 -7.73 23.31
CA ILE A 466 15.26 -6.97 22.14
C ILE A 466 16.03 -7.89 21.21
N VAL A 467 15.74 -7.80 19.90
CA VAL A 467 16.53 -8.41 18.83
C VAL A 467 16.90 -7.37 17.77
N GLY A 468 18.18 -7.22 17.44
CA GLY A 468 18.66 -6.27 16.44
C GLY A 468 19.55 -6.90 15.39
N PHE A 469 19.23 -6.67 14.11
CA PHE A 469 20.02 -7.11 12.96
C PHE A 469 21.09 -6.06 12.63
N GLY A 470 22.26 -6.16 13.25
CA GLY A 470 23.31 -5.14 13.19
C GLY A 470 24.14 -5.16 11.90
N GLU A 471 25.34 -4.57 11.98
CA GLU A 471 26.28 -4.55 10.86
C GLU A 471 26.84 -5.97 10.61
N THR A 472 27.40 -6.64 11.62
CA THR A 472 28.03 -7.98 11.48
C THR A 472 27.34 -9.13 12.23
N HIS A 473 26.46 -8.86 13.20
CA HIS A 473 25.81 -9.90 14.00
C HIS A 473 24.36 -9.55 14.29
N VAL A 474 23.52 -10.58 14.45
CA VAL A 474 22.27 -10.45 15.19
C VAL A 474 22.63 -10.33 16.67
N TRP A 475 22.15 -9.27 17.31
CA TRP A 475 22.32 -8.98 18.73
C TRP A 475 21.00 -9.20 19.46
N VAL A 476 21.07 -9.73 20.68
CA VAL A 476 19.90 -9.81 21.58
C VAL A 476 20.21 -9.19 22.93
N ALA A 477 19.19 -8.66 23.60
CA ALA A 477 19.24 -8.28 25.00
C ALA A 477 17.95 -8.74 25.69
N ILE A 478 18.08 -9.64 26.67
CA ILE A 478 16.97 -10.30 27.34
C ILE A 478 16.30 -9.32 28.31
N ASN A 479 14.97 -9.35 28.37
CA ASN A 479 14.16 -8.51 29.24
C ASN A 479 14.07 -9.13 30.65
N LYS A 480 14.35 -8.32 31.67
CA LYS A 480 14.35 -8.75 33.09
C LYS A 480 12.97 -8.68 33.75
N GLY A 481 11.96 -8.12 33.08
CA GLY A 481 10.60 -7.93 33.61
C GLY A 481 10.44 -6.74 34.56
N ASP A 482 11.50 -5.97 34.82
CA ASP A 482 11.47 -4.71 35.57
C ASP A 482 11.43 -3.47 34.65
N GLY A 483 11.45 -3.68 33.33
CA GLY A 483 11.59 -2.64 32.31
C GLY A 483 13.05 -2.31 31.95
N THR A 484 14.02 -3.11 32.41
CA THR A 484 15.42 -3.07 31.99
C THR A 484 15.83 -4.36 31.27
N PHE A 485 16.94 -4.30 30.55
CA PHE A 485 17.45 -5.41 29.74
C PHE A 485 18.83 -5.87 30.22
N GLU A 486 19.22 -7.08 29.86
CA GLU A 486 20.60 -7.55 29.95
C GLU A 486 21.54 -6.79 28.99
N GLN A 487 22.85 -7.00 29.14
CA GLN A 487 23.81 -6.48 28.17
C GLN A 487 23.65 -7.17 26.82
N ALA A 488 23.76 -6.40 25.74
CA ALA A 488 23.57 -6.93 24.39
C ALA A 488 24.66 -7.96 24.05
N ARG A 489 24.25 -9.15 23.59
CA ARG A 489 25.14 -10.24 23.14
C ARG A 489 24.89 -10.60 21.68
N SER A 490 25.94 -10.87 20.93
CA SER A 490 25.84 -11.42 19.57
C SER A 490 25.45 -12.90 19.63
N VAL A 491 24.54 -13.32 18.74
CA VAL A 491 24.02 -14.71 18.71
C VAL A 491 24.05 -15.38 17.34
N LEU A 492 24.22 -14.62 16.24
CA LEU A 492 24.24 -15.19 14.89
C LEU A 492 24.96 -14.26 13.87
N ASP A 493 25.88 -14.83 13.11
CA ASP A 493 26.73 -14.12 12.14
C ASP A 493 26.13 -14.13 10.72
N ASN A 494 24.84 -13.78 10.61
CA ASN A 494 24.08 -13.73 9.36
C ASN A 494 22.89 -12.75 9.52
N PHE A 495 22.03 -12.61 8.51
CA PHE A 495 20.87 -11.71 8.48
C PHE A 495 21.21 -10.20 8.60
N CYS A 496 22.48 -9.83 8.45
CA CYS A 496 23.05 -8.52 8.78
C CYS A 496 23.69 -7.82 7.57
N TYR A 497 24.03 -6.54 7.71
CA TYR A 497 24.46 -5.71 6.57
C TYR A 497 25.81 -6.14 5.98
N GLY A 498 26.83 -6.30 6.82
CA GLY A 498 28.12 -6.88 6.49
C GLY A 498 28.13 -8.41 6.49
N ALA A 499 27.36 -9.06 7.38
CA ALA A 499 27.31 -10.53 7.47
C ALA A 499 26.09 -11.13 6.74
N GLY A 500 26.36 -11.74 5.58
CA GLY A 500 25.35 -12.32 4.68
C GLY A 500 24.81 -11.36 3.62
N GLY A 501 25.17 -10.07 3.65
CA GLY A 501 24.80 -9.09 2.63
C GLY A 501 23.33 -8.67 2.67
N TRP A 502 22.71 -8.69 3.84
CA TRP A 502 21.30 -8.34 4.01
C TRP A 502 21.09 -6.82 3.91
N ARG A 503 19.93 -6.40 3.42
CA ARG A 503 19.68 -5.04 2.95
C ARG A 503 18.22 -4.69 3.21
N VAL A 504 17.92 -3.56 3.84
CA VAL A 504 16.51 -3.21 4.17
C VAL A 504 15.69 -2.97 2.91
N ASP A 505 16.32 -2.42 1.87
CA ASP A 505 15.77 -2.13 0.53
C ASP A 505 15.48 -3.38 -0.33
N LYS A 506 15.83 -4.59 0.13
CA LYS A 506 15.71 -5.84 -0.66
C LYS A 506 15.29 -7.07 0.15
N HIS A 507 15.78 -7.18 1.38
CA HIS A 507 15.77 -8.38 2.18
C HIS A 507 15.04 -8.16 3.51
N LEU A 508 13.75 -8.48 3.51
CA LEU A 508 12.90 -8.45 4.70
C LEU A 508 13.41 -9.48 5.72
N ARG A 509 13.33 -9.11 6.99
CA ARG A 509 13.58 -9.98 8.14
C ARG A 509 12.42 -9.78 9.11
N PHE A 510 12.00 -10.86 9.74
CA PHE A 510 10.90 -10.90 10.69
C PHE A 510 11.27 -11.84 11.84
N LEU A 511 10.50 -11.75 12.92
CA LEU A 511 10.45 -12.72 13.99
C LEU A 511 9.04 -13.32 14.02
N ALA A 512 8.91 -14.64 14.16
CA ALA A 512 7.64 -15.35 14.30
C ALA A 512 7.88 -16.76 14.85
N ASP A 513 6.92 -17.34 15.56
CA ASP A 513 7.00 -18.76 15.95
C ASP A 513 6.71 -19.66 14.72
N LEU A 514 7.66 -20.52 14.37
CA LEU A 514 7.50 -21.50 13.29
C LEU A 514 7.36 -22.95 13.79
N THR A 515 7.29 -23.17 15.10
CA THR A 515 7.32 -24.49 15.75
C THR A 515 6.16 -24.76 16.70
N GLY A 516 5.44 -23.72 17.14
CA GLY A 516 4.31 -23.79 18.07
C GLY A 516 4.73 -23.85 19.54
N ASP A 517 5.96 -23.47 19.88
CA ASP A 517 6.49 -23.44 21.26
C ASP A 517 6.30 -22.08 21.97
N GLY A 518 5.77 -21.08 21.27
CA GLY A 518 5.53 -19.73 21.75
C GLY A 518 6.73 -18.79 21.65
N LYS A 519 7.83 -19.18 21.01
CA LYS A 519 9.07 -18.39 20.94
C LYS A 519 9.36 -17.96 19.52
N ALA A 520 9.81 -16.72 19.36
CA ALA A 520 10.04 -16.19 18.02
C ALA A 520 11.35 -16.72 17.40
N ASP A 521 11.24 -17.34 16.22
CA ASP A 521 12.34 -17.71 15.33
C ASP A 521 12.74 -16.53 14.43
N ILE A 522 13.96 -16.55 13.88
CA ILE A 522 14.40 -15.58 12.86
C ILE A 522 14.02 -16.08 11.47
N VAL A 523 13.32 -15.24 10.70
CA VAL A 523 12.95 -15.50 9.29
C VAL A 523 13.47 -14.38 8.39
N GLY A 524 14.13 -14.72 7.30
CA GLY A 524 14.69 -13.73 6.36
C GLY A 524 14.46 -14.10 4.89
N PHE A 525 13.91 -13.15 4.14
CA PHE A 525 13.69 -13.23 2.70
C PHE A 525 14.93 -12.72 1.94
N GLY A 526 15.90 -13.61 1.71
CA GLY A 526 17.21 -13.26 1.14
C GLY A 526 17.24 -13.17 -0.38
N ASN A 527 18.45 -13.21 -0.96
CA ASN A 527 18.63 -13.24 -2.42
C ASN A 527 18.10 -14.55 -3.04
N GLY A 528 18.61 -15.70 -2.58
CA GLY A 528 18.31 -17.01 -3.18
C GLY A 528 17.07 -17.73 -2.64
N GLY A 529 16.54 -17.32 -1.49
CA GLY A 529 15.40 -17.98 -0.85
C GLY A 529 15.12 -17.47 0.56
N VAL A 530 14.06 -17.99 1.18
CA VAL A 530 13.75 -17.76 2.59
C VAL A 530 14.69 -18.60 3.45
N HIS A 531 15.35 -17.94 4.39
CA HIS A 531 16.24 -18.56 5.38
C HIS A 531 15.62 -18.44 6.76
N VAL A 532 15.71 -19.51 7.55
CA VAL A 532 15.21 -19.59 8.93
C VAL A 532 16.34 -19.97 9.86
N ALA A 533 16.49 -19.23 10.96
CA ALA A 533 17.32 -19.62 12.09
C ALA A 533 16.38 -19.88 13.27
N LEU A 534 16.18 -21.17 13.59
CA LEU A 534 15.30 -21.58 14.69
C LEU A 534 15.90 -21.18 16.05
N ASN A 535 15.03 -20.76 16.96
CA ASN A 535 15.36 -20.47 18.35
C ASN A 535 15.69 -21.78 19.10
N LYS A 536 16.55 -21.72 20.13
CA LYS A 536 16.81 -22.85 21.05
C LYS A 536 16.04 -22.74 22.37
N GLY A 537 15.31 -21.64 22.56
CA GLY A 537 14.57 -21.32 23.77
C GLY A 537 15.40 -20.68 24.90
N ASP A 538 16.66 -20.35 24.65
CA ASP A 538 17.60 -19.67 25.56
C ASP A 538 18.01 -18.26 25.05
N GLY A 539 17.25 -17.72 24.10
CA GLY A 539 17.59 -16.50 23.36
C GLY A 539 18.78 -16.64 22.40
N THR A 540 19.26 -17.85 22.11
CA THR A 540 20.21 -18.13 21.03
C THR A 540 19.54 -18.91 19.90
N PHE A 541 20.14 -18.85 18.71
CA PHE A 541 19.57 -19.43 17.49
C PHE A 541 20.47 -20.52 16.90
N HIS A 542 19.88 -21.42 16.12
CA HIS A 542 20.58 -22.31 15.20
C HIS A 542 21.10 -21.52 13.97
N PRO A 543 22.11 -22.02 13.24
CA PRO A 543 22.53 -21.42 11.98
C PRO A 543 21.37 -21.32 10.97
N GLY A 544 21.32 -20.21 10.23
CA GLY A 544 20.27 -19.95 9.24
C GLY A 544 20.28 -20.97 8.10
N ARG A 545 19.22 -21.78 8.00
CA ARG A 545 19.01 -22.79 6.94
C ARG A 545 18.08 -22.26 5.86
N LEU A 546 18.36 -22.56 4.60
CA LEU A 546 17.46 -22.30 3.46
C LEU A 546 16.23 -23.23 3.55
N VAL A 547 15.02 -22.66 3.59
CA VAL A 547 13.77 -23.43 3.75
C VAL A 547 12.79 -23.32 2.57
N ALA A 548 12.88 -22.27 1.76
CA ALA A 548 12.06 -22.11 0.56
C ALA A 548 12.79 -21.36 -0.56
N ASN A 549 12.81 -21.93 -1.77
CA ASN A 549 13.48 -21.36 -2.95
C ASN A 549 12.58 -20.35 -3.70
N ASN A 550 11.81 -19.54 -2.96
CA ASN A 550 10.91 -18.52 -3.49
C ASN A 550 10.78 -17.36 -2.48
N PHE A 551 9.88 -16.40 -2.72
CA PHE A 551 9.67 -15.17 -1.91
C PHE A 551 10.90 -14.24 -1.83
N CYS A 552 11.90 -14.51 -2.68
CA CYS A 552 13.26 -13.98 -2.61
C CYS A 552 13.61 -13.09 -3.80
N TYR A 553 14.66 -12.29 -3.66
CA TYR A 553 15.02 -11.27 -4.67
C TYR A 553 15.31 -11.88 -6.05
N ASN A 554 15.95 -13.06 -6.10
CA ASN A 554 16.31 -13.72 -7.36
C ASN A 554 15.11 -14.34 -8.08
N THR A 555 14.01 -14.68 -7.39
CA THR A 555 12.75 -15.12 -8.03
C THR A 555 11.77 -13.96 -8.30
N GLY A 556 12.27 -12.72 -8.32
CA GLY A 556 11.52 -11.53 -8.71
C GLY A 556 10.79 -10.79 -7.59
N TRP A 557 10.90 -11.23 -6.34
CA TRP A 557 10.24 -10.55 -5.22
C TRP A 557 10.94 -9.23 -4.88
N ARG A 558 10.15 -8.21 -4.55
CA ARG A 558 10.57 -6.81 -4.38
C ARG A 558 9.78 -6.21 -3.22
N ILE A 559 10.40 -5.40 -2.36
CA ILE A 559 9.73 -4.91 -1.15
C ILE A 559 8.62 -3.92 -1.52
N ASP A 560 8.93 -3.05 -2.48
CA ASP A 560 8.16 -1.97 -3.09
C ASP A 560 7.03 -2.43 -4.04
N GLN A 561 6.76 -3.73 -4.11
CA GLN A 561 5.75 -4.31 -5.00
C GLN A 561 5.02 -5.49 -4.34
N HIS A 562 5.79 -6.32 -3.65
CA HIS A 562 5.39 -7.65 -3.18
C HIS A 562 5.51 -7.77 -1.65
N PRO A 563 4.49 -7.30 -0.90
CA PRO A 563 4.34 -7.59 0.52
C PRO A 563 4.48 -9.08 0.86
N ARG A 564 5.12 -9.38 1.99
CA ARG A 564 5.28 -10.73 2.55
C ARG A 564 5.02 -10.69 4.05
N PHE A 565 4.33 -11.70 4.54
CA PHE A 565 3.79 -11.82 5.90
C PHE A 565 4.10 -13.22 6.46
N LEU A 566 4.01 -13.35 7.78
CA LEU A 566 4.08 -14.63 8.48
C LEU A 566 2.80 -14.79 9.32
N ALA A 567 1.97 -15.77 8.94
CA ALA A 567 0.72 -16.03 9.64
C ALA A 567 0.30 -17.49 9.54
N ASP A 568 -0.29 -18.04 10.60
CA ASP A 568 -0.94 -19.35 10.54
C ASP A 568 -2.29 -19.25 9.81
N LEU A 569 -2.38 -19.99 8.71
CA LEU A 569 -3.59 -20.12 7.90
C LEU A 569 -4.35 -21.43 8.17
N THR A 570 -3.79 -22.28 9.03
CA THR A 570 -4.14 -23.69 9.26
C THR A 570 -4.54 -24.00 10.70
N GLY A 571 -4.41 -23.04 11.63
CA GLY A 571 -4.71 -23.18 13.06
C GLY A 571 -3.89 -24.29 13.72
N ASN A 572 -2.60 -24.37 13.40
CA ASN A 572 -1.61 -25.27 13.98
C ASN A 572 -0.64 -24.56 14.96
N GLY A 573 -0.77 -23.23 15.12
CA GLY A 573 0.07 -22.40 15.99
C GLY A 573 1.40 -21.95 15.38
N CYS A 574 1.70 -22.30 14.12
CA CYS A 574 2.98 -22.06 13.47
C CYS A 574 2.81 -21.15 12.24
N ALA A 575 3.69 -20.16 12.04
CA ALA A 575 3.55 -19.26 10.89
C ALA A 575 3.78 -19.97 9.55
N ASP A 576 2.82 -19.85 8.63
CA ASP A 576 3.03 -20.06 7.19
C ASP A 576 3.71 -18.83 6.57
N ILE A 577 4.30 -19.00 5.39
CA ILE A 577 4.83 -17.87 4.60
C ILE A 577 3.77 -17.42 3.60
N ILE A 578 3.33 -16.17 3.67
CA ILE A 578 2.39 -15.55 2.73
C ILE A 578 3.13 -14.48 1.94
N GLY A 579 2.88 -14.40 0.63
CA GLY A 579 3.41 -13.34 -0.23
C GLY A 579 2.41 -12.91 -1.29
N PHE A 580 2.19 -11.60 -1.38
CA PHE A 580 1.41 -10.97 -2.44
C PHE A 580 2.33 -10.78 -3.65
N GLY A 581 2.44 -11.81 -4.48
CA GLY A 581 3.33 -11.88 -5.63
C GLY A 581 2.78 -11.19 -6.87
N TYR A 582 3.35 -11.51 -8.03
CA TYR A 582 2.95 -10.90 -9.29
C TYR A 582 1.52 -11.30 -9.68
N GLU A 583 1.20 -12.59 -9.78
CA GLU A 583 -0.13 -13.05 -10.23
C GLU A 583 -1.22 -13.13 -9.14
N GLY A 584 -0.85 -12.91 -7.87
CA GLY A 584 -1.75 -13.04 -6.74
C GLY A 584 -1.02 -13.49 -5.47
N VAL A 585 -1.75 -14.11 -4.55
CA VAL A 585 -1.23 -14.55 -3.26
C VAL A 585 -0.65 -15.96 -3.37
N LEU A 586 0.65 -16.07 -3.08
CA LEU A 586 1.35 -17.33 -2.90
C LEU A 586 1.51 -17.62 -1.41
N VAL A 587 1.34 -18.90 -1.05
CA VAL A 587 1.57 -19.41 0.30
C VAL A 587 2.51 -20.61 0.25
N ALA A 588 3.45 -20.68 1.18
CA ALA A 588 4.16 -21.91 1.52
C ALA A 588 3.78 -22.31 2.95
N PHE A 589 3.12 -23.46 3.10
CA PHE A 589 2.62 -23.95 4.38
C PHE A 589 3.75 -24.51 5.24
N ASN A 590 3.72 -24.25 6.54
CA ASN A 590 4.65 -24.77 7.53
C ASN A 590 4.24 -26.19 7.96
N ASN A 591 5.22 -27.09 8.08
CA ASN A 591 5.00 -28.46 8.54
C ASN A 591 5.00 -28.60 10.08
N GLY A 592 4.94 -27.48 10.82
CA GLY A 592 4.98 -27.43 12.29
C GLY A 592 6.37 -27.57 12.90
N ASN A 593 7.42 -27.15 12.18
CA ASN A 593 8.83 -27.27 12.61
C ASN A 593 9.77 -26.31 11.85
N GLY A 594 9.24 -25.21 11.31
CA GLY A 594 9.92 -24.25 10.45
C GLY A 594 10.50 -24.83 9.17
N THR A 595 9.98 -25.96 8.69
CA THR A 595 10.18 -26.40 7.30
C THR A 595 8.89 -26.19 6.53
N PHE A 596 9.00 -25.88 5.24
CA PHE A 596 7.87 -25.40 4.45
C PHE A 596 7.62 -26.28 3.22
N GLN A 597 6.36 -26.35 2.83
CA GLN A 597 5.92 -26.96 1.58
C GLN A 597 6.25 -26.05 0.37
N PRO A 598 6.29 -26.58 -0.86
CA PRO A 598 6.49 -25.75 -2.06
C PRO A 598 5.43 -24.64 -2.17
N ALA A 599 5.89 -23.43 -2.49
CA ALA A 599 5.02 -22.26 -2.60
C ALA A 599 3.94 -22.45 -3.69
N LYS A 600 2.68 -22.27 -3.32
CA LYS A 600 1.49 -22.47 -4.16
C LYS A 600 0.74 -21.15 -4.31
N LEU A 601 0.30 -20.81 -5.52
CA LEU A 601 -0.70 -19.75 -5.72
C LEU A 601 -2.04 -20.21 -5.12
N VAL A 602 -2.50 -19.55 -4.06
CA VAL A 602 -3.76 -19.89 -3.36
C VAL A 602 -4.91 -18.97 -3.77
N LEU A 603 -4.61 -17.79 -4.35
CA LEU A 603 -5.60 -16.82 -4.80
C LEU A 603 -5.03 -15.96 -5.94
N GLY A 604 -5.67 -15.97 -7.11
CA GLY A 604 -5.30 -15.14 -8.28
C GLY A 604 -5.78 -13.68 -8.19
N GLN A 605 -5.66 -13.07 -7.01
CA GLN A 605 -6.09 -11.70 -6.69
C GLN A 605 -5.10 -11.06 -5.69
N PHE A 606 -5.20 -9.75 -5.45
CA PHE A 606 -4.29 -8.95 -4.61
C PHE A 606 -2.81 -8.89 -5.05
N GLY A 607 -2.49 -9.43 -6.23
CA GLY A 607 -1.17 -9.42 -6.85
C GLY A 607 -0.92 -8.21 -7.75
N TYR A 608 0.34 -8.03 -8.12
CA TYR A 608 0.81 -6.88 -8.90
C TYR A 608 0.20 -6.82 -10.32
N SER A 609 -0.02 -7.97 -10.97
CA SER A 609 -0.70 -8.05 -12.28
C SER A 609 -2.19 -7.70 -12.18
N ASN A 610 -2.80 -7.87 -11.00
CA ASN A 610 -4.19 -7.50 -10.73
C ASN A 610 -4.36 -6.02 -10.33
N GLY A 611 -3.34 -5.18 -10.58
CA GLY A 611 -3.37 -3.74 -10.25
C GLY A 611 -3.03 -3.38 -8.80
N TRP A 612 -2.71 -4.36 -7.94
CA TRP A 612 -2.35 -4.07 -6.55
C TRP A 612 -0.93 -3.54 -6.44
N ARG A 613 -0.73 -2.59 -5.53
CA ARG A 613 0.48 -1.75 -5.43
C ARG A 613 0.88 -1.64 -3.96
N PHE A 614 2.16 -1.49 -3.67
CA PHE A 614 2.64 -1.41 -2.29
C PHE A 614 2.34 -0.01 -1.73
N GLU A 615 2.63 0.99 -2.55
CA GLU A 615 2.57 2.42 -2.30
C GLU A 615 1.14 2.99 -2.15
N THR A 616 0.15 2.43 -2.85
CA THR A 616 -1.25 2.87 -2.74
C THR A 616 -2.20 1.86 -2.10
N HIS A 617 -1.93 0.55 -2.18
CA HIS A 617 -2.92 -0.49 -1.83
C HIS A 617 -2.45 -1.37 -0.66
N PRO A 618 -2.65 -0.90 0.60
CA PRO A 618 -2.42 -1.70 1.80
C PRO A 618 -3.10 -3.06 1.69
N ARG A 619 -2.31 -4.10 1.94
CA ARG A 619 -2.74 -5.50 1.97
C ARG A 619 -2.30 -6.05 3.32
N PHE A 620 -3.18 -6.79 3.98
CA PHE A 620 -2.99 -7.27 5.34
C PHE A 620 -3.42 -8.74 5.46
N VAL A 621 -2.98 -9.40 6.54
CA VAL A 621 -3.19 -10.84 6.78
C VAL A 621 -3.51 -11.04 8.26
N ALA A 622 -4.80 -11.00 8.60
CA ALA A 622 -5.32 -11.16 9.95
C ALA A 622 -6.69 -11.85 9.94
N ASP A 623 -7.07 -12.43 11.08
CA ASP A 623 -8.39 -13.05 11.26
C ASP A 623 -9.50 -11.99 11.14
N MET A 624 -10.40 -12.17 10.17
CA MET A 624 -11.58 -11.32 9.97
C MET A 624 -12.87 -12.03 10.39
N THR A 625 -12.79 -13.30 10.80
CA THR A 625 -13.96 -14.15 11.06
C THR A 625 -14.06 -14.64 12.50
N GLY A 626 -12.98 -14.58 13.29
CA GLY A 626 -12.89 -15.16 14.63
C GLY A 626 -12.60 -16.66 14.66
N ASP A 627 -12.23 -17.29 13.52
CA ASP A 627 -11.96 -18.74 13.41
C ASP A 627 -10.49 -19.11 13.74
N GLY A 628 -9.65 -18.11 14.02
CA GLY A 628 -8.26 -18.29 14.45
C GLY A 628 -7.27 -18.57 13.33
N ARG A 629 -7.63 -18.23 12.09
CA ARG A 629 -6.81 -18.42 10.88
C ARG A 629 -6.87 -17.12 10.10
N ALA A 630 -5.72 -16.63 9.61
CA ALA A 630 -5.73 -15.33 8.97
C ALA A 630 -6.52 -15.34 7.63
N ASP A 631 -7.38 -14.33 7.49
CA ASP A 631 -8.02 -13.93 6.25
C ASP A 631 -7.11 -12.92 5.50
N ILE A 632 -7.50 -12.55 4.28
CA ILE A 632 -6.76 -11.57 3.48
C ILE A 632 -7.60 -10.30 3.29
N ILE A 633 -7.03 -9.18 3.71
CA ILE A 633 -7.65 -7.85 3.63
C ILE A 633 -6.86 -7.03 2.61
N GLY A 634 -7.55 -6.24 1.78
CA GLY A 634 -6.89 -5.29 0.90
C GLY A 634 -7.71 -4.02 0.70
N LEU A 635 -7.07 -2.88 0.91
CA LEU A 635 -7.62 -1.56 0.66
C LEU A 635 -7.20 -1.17 -0.76
N GLY A 636 -8.08 -1.41 -1.73
CA GLY A 636 -7.85 -1.12 -3.14
C GLY A 636 -8.01 0.37 -3.44
N SER A 637 -8.18 0.69 -4.72
CA SER A 637 -8.19 2.08 -5.19
C SER A 637 -9.41 2.86 -4.65
N GLN A 638 -10.62 2.31 -4.86
CA GLN A 638 -11.89 2.93 -4.46
C GLN A 638 -12.64 2.19 -3.34
N SER A 639 -12.18 1.01 -2.94
CA SER A 639 -12.98 0.08 -2.13
C SER A 639 -12.10 -0.82 -1.24
N VAL A 640 -12.67 -1.31 -0.14
CA VAL A 640 -12.05 -2.35 0.70
C VAL A 640 -12.56 -3.73 0.30
N TYR A 641 -11.65 -4.68 0.16
CA TYR A 641 -11.90 -6.06 -0.23
C TYR A 641 -11.40 -7.03 0.84
N VAL A 642 -12.14 -8.12 1.08
CA VAL A 642 -11.70 -9.22 1.94
C VAL A 642 -11.87 -10.54 1.19
N SER A 643 -10.84 -11.38 1.26
CA SER A 643 -10.87 -12.78 0.82
C SER A 643 -10.77 -13.68 2.04
N TYR A 644 -11.81 -14.46 2.25
CA TYR A 644 -11.92 -15.30 3.44
C TYR A 644 -11.24 -16.65 3.24
N ASN A 645 -10.51 -17.10 4.25
CA ASN A 645 -9.93 -18.42 4.39
C ASN A 645 -11.05 -19.50 4.38
N ASP A 646 -10.76 -20.71 3.90
CA ASP A 646 -11.68 -21.86 3.90
C ASP A 646 -11.62 -22.69 5.19
N GLY A 647 -10.78 -22.26 6.15
CA GLY A 647 -10.43 -23.01 7.34
C GLY A 647 -9.24 -23.95 7.14
N LYS A 648 -8.53 -23.88 6.00
CA LYS A 648 -7.36 -24.73 5.65
C LYS A 648 -6.29 -23.96 4.86
N GLY A 649 -6.36 -22.63 4.83
CA GLY A 649 -5.42 -21.77 4.10
C GLY A 649 -5.62 -21.74 2.59
N CYS A 650 -6.73 -22.26 2.07
CA CYS A 650 -7.21 -21.91 0.74
C CYS A 650 -8.18 -20.73 0.84
N PHE A 651 -8.25 -19.90 -0.20
CA PHE A 651 -8.94 -18.61 -0.14
C PHE A 651 -10.12 -18.53 -1.11
N LYS A 652 -11.22 -17.95 -0.65
CA LYS A 652 -12.41 -17.66 -1.46
C LYS A 652 -12.17 -16.38 -2.28
N ASN A 653 -12.81 -16.25 -3.45
CA ASN A 653 -12.71 -15.01 -4.24
C ASN A 653 -13.04 -13.77 -3.38
N ALA A 654 -12.26 -12.71 -3.57
CA ALA A 654 -12.37 -11.46 -2.83
C ALA A 654 -13.76 -10.83 -2.97
N VAL A 655 -14.35 -10.45 -1.85
CA VAL A 655 -15.63 -9.75 -1.75
C VAL A 655 -15.35 -8.29 -1.40
N LYS A 656 -15.94 -7.35 -2.14
CA LYS A 656 -15.96 -5.94 -1.75
C LYS A 656 -16.84 -5.77 -0.50
N ILE A 657 -16.29 -5.18 0.56
CA ILE A 657 -16.99 -4.96 1.84
C ILE A 657 -17.34 -3.49 2.12
N LEU A 658 -16.62 -2.53 1.53
CA LEU A 658 -16.94 -1.10 1.59
C LEU A 658 -16.54 -0.38 0.28
N ASP A 659 -17.30 0.64 -0.13
CA ASP A 659 -16.85 1.71 -1.02
C ASP A 659 -16.34 2.90 -0.20
N GLY A 660 -15.19 3.47 -0.57
CA GLY A 660 -14.39 4.34 0.29
C GLY A 660 -13.24 3.60 0.99
N PHE A 661 -12.50 4.30 1.86
CA PHE A 661 -11.26 3.85 2.53
C PHE A 661 -10.07 3.46 1.61
N GLY A 662 -10.29 3.37 0.30
CA GLY A 662 -9.25 3.18 -0.72
C GLY A 662 -8.35 4.40 -0.94
N SER A 663 -7.28 4.23 -1.73
CA SER A 663 -6.27 5.27 -2.01
C SER A 663 -6.79 6.50 -2.74
N ASP A 664 -7.86 6.36 -3.51
CA ASP A 664 -8.31 7.35 -4.49
C ASP A 664 -9.08 8.50 -3.87
N SER A 665 -9.42 8.37 -2.59
CA SER A 665 -10.12 9.40 -1.82
C SER A 665 -9.14 10.33 -1.12
N ALA A 666 -9.34 11.65 -1.27
CA ALA A 666 -8.46 12.69 -0.70
C ALA A 666 -8.37 12.68 0.84
N GLU A 667 -9.26 11.95 1.52
CA GLU A 667 -9.18 11.67 2.97
C GLU A 667 -8.06 10.68 3.32
N TRP A 668 -7.72 9.75 2.41
CA TRP A 668 -6.96 8.53 2.67
C TRP A 668 -5.63 8.45 1.92
N ALA A 669 -5.04 9.61 1.70
CA ALA A 669 -3.78 9.82 1.01
C ALA A 669 -2.60 9.20 1.78
N MET A 670 -1.84 8.31 1.14
CA MET A 670 -0.79 7.50 1.81
C MET A 670 0.43 8.31 2.27
N ASP A 671 0.62 9.54 1.76
CA ASP A 671 1.65 10.49 2.21
C ASP A 671 1.22 11.32 3.45
N LYS A 672 -0.06 11.23 3.84
CA LYS A 672 -0.67 12.00 4.93
C LYS A 672 -1.25 11.10 6.02
N THR A 673 -1.66 9.89 5.64
CA THR A 673 -2.44 8.96 6.47
C THR A 673 -1.72 7.65 6.75
N LEU A 674 -2.00 7.05 7.91
CA LEU A 674 -1.56 5.72 8.27
C LEU A 674 -2.79 4.82 8.38
N LYS A 675 -2.74 3.60 7.83
CA LYS A 675 -3.81 2.60 7.97
C LYS A 675 -3.24 1.33 8.59
N CYS A 676 -3.92 0.79 9.59
CA CYS A 676 -3.50 -0.38 10.35
C CYS A 676 -4.70 -1.27 10.69
N GLU A 677 -4.43 -2.52 11.01
CA GLU A 677 -5.40 -3.50 11.49
C GLU A 677 -5.24 -3.74 12.98
N LYS A 678 -6.32 -4.11 13.69
CA LYS A 678 -6.26 -4.48 15.11
C LYS A 678 -7.41 -5.41 15.48
N ALA A 679 -7.10 -6.58 16.04
CA ALA A 679 -8.11 -7.42 16.69
C ALA A 679 -8.66 -6.73 17.95
N CYS A 680 -9.99 -6.57 18.02
CA CYS A 680 -10.67 -6.06 19.22
C CYS A 680 -11.31 -7.22 20.00
N ARG A 681 -11.33 -7.17 21.34
CA ARG A 681 -12.01 -8.16 22.19
C ARG A 681 -12.74 -7.49 23.36
N ARG A 682 -13.92 -8.02 23.68
CA ARG A 682 -14.39 -8.29 25.05
C ARG A 682 -14.48 -9.82 25.12
N ALA A 683 -13.45 -10.54 25.60
CA ALA A 683 -13.16 -10.89 27.00
C ALA A 683 -14.15 -11.95 27.57
N PRO A 684 -13.74 -12.93 28.41
CA PRO A 684 -12.48 -13.03 29.18
C PRO A 684 -11.58 -14.24 28.78
N GLU A 685 -10.89 -14.86 29.76
CA GLU A 685 -9.90 -15.94 29.64
C GLU A 685 -10.47 -17.33 29.26
N VAL A 686 -9.76 -18.05 28.37
CA VAL A 686 -9.33 -19.47 28.44
C VAL A 686 -8.46 -19.75 27.18
N LEU A 687 -7.51 -20.69 27.26
CA LEU A 687 -6.53 -21.05 26.21
C LEU A 687 -7.23 -21.65 24.94
N PHE A 688 -6.66 -21.64 23.72
CA PHE A 688 -5.28 -21.99 23.32
C PHE A 688 -4.74 -21.26 22.06
N THR A 689 -3.41 -21.04 22.04
CA THR A 689 -2.41 -21.03 20.92
C THR A 689 -2.61 -20.25 19.60
N GLY A 690 -1.57 -19.50 19.19
CA GLY A 690 -1.34 -18.96 17.84
C GLY A 690 -1.09 -17.44 17.85
N ASP A 691 -0.18 -16.89 17.03
CA ASP A 691 0.44 -15.57 17.24
C ASP A 691 0.94 -14.84 15.96
N PHE A 692 0.09 -14.06 15.23
CA PHE A 692 0.37 -13.68 13.81
C PHE A 692 0.02 -12.27 13.30
N GLN A 693 0.74 -11.85 12.23
CA GLN A 693 1.24 -10.47 12.09
C GLN A 693 1.85 -10.07 10.69
N TRP A 694 1.57 -8.84 10.17
CA TRP A 694 2.57 -7.73 10.00
C TRP A 694 3.11 -7.09 8.65
N ILE A 695 3.19 -5.72 8.61
CA ILE A 695 3.33 -4.68 7.52
C ILE A 695 4.76 -4.02 7.40
N GLN A 696 4.98 -2.86 6.69
CA GLN A 696 6.29 -2.16 6.48
C GLN A 696 6.27 -0.61 6.28
N TRP A 697 7.32 0.13 6.75
CA TRP A 697 7.57 1.60 6.64
C TRP A 697 9.11 2.00 6.65
N ASP A 698 9.46 3.32 6.55
CA ASP A 698 10.71 4.08 6.97
C ASP A 698 11.60 4.92 5.96
N THR A 699 12.64 5.68 6.45
CA THR A 699 13.03 7.08 6.02
C THR A 699 14.55 7.44 5.82
N CYS A 700 14.91 8.72 5.52
CA CYS A 700 16.24 9.23 5.01
C CYS A 700 16.67 10.69 5.43
N GLY A 701 17.94 11.09 5.16
CA GLY A 701 18.56 12.46 5.24
C GLY A 701 20.11 12.41 4.96
N GLU A 702 20.96 13.46 4.85
CA GLU A 702 20.89 14.95 4.70
C GLU A 702 22.30 15.50 4.20
N VAL A 703 22.50 16.78 3.79
CA VAL A 703 23.69 17.30 3.01
C VAL A 703 24.04 18.81 3.25
N ASP A 704 25.15 19.33 2.70
CA ASP A 704 25.68 20.72 2.68
C ASP A 704 26.70 20.88 1.48
N SER A 705 27.01 22.01 0.78
CA SER A 705 26.42 23.35 0.50
C SER A 705 27.14 24.14 -0.67
N VAL A 706 26.75 25.41 -0.92
CA VAL A 706 27.37 26.58 -1.66
C VAL A 706 27.61 26.68 -3.21
N ILE A 707 27.39 27.91 -3.73
CA ILE A 707 27.81 28.62 -4.99
C ILE A 707 27.00 28.37 -6.31
N GLU A 708 27.09 29.33 -7.25
CA GLU A 708 26.05 30.00 -8.08
C GLU A 708 26.06 29.75 -9.62
N ASP A 709 25.07 30.36 -10.31
CA ASP A 709 25.14 30.99 -11.65
C ASP A 709 24.85 30.18 -12.96
N TRP A 710 23.62 29.66 -13.15
CA TRP A 710 23.13 29.15 -14.47
C TRP A 710 21.62 29.39 -14.71
N GLN A 711 21.23 30.46 -15.42
CA GLN A 711 19.80 30.81 -15.66
C GLN A 711 19.41 31.24 -17.09
N ALA A 712 20.35 31.28 -18.05
CA ALA A 712 20.12 31.88 -19.38
C ALA A 712 19.66 30.93 -20.51
N GLN A 713 19.37 29.64 -20.24
CA GLN A 713 19.11 28.63 -21.29
C GLN A 713 17.72 27.96 -21.28
N TRP A 714 16.80 28.31 -20.37
CA TRP A 714 15.46 27.65 -20.30
C TRP A 714 14.23 28.53 -20.50
N SER A 715 14.37 29.85 -20.64
CA SER A 715 13.24 30.76 -20.92
C SER A 715 12.73 30.74 -22.37
N ALA A 716 13.23 29.81 -23.20
CA ALA A 716 12.87 29.66 -24.62
C ALA A 716 12.63 28.20 -25.06
N VAL A 717 12.08 27.36 -24.18
CA VAL A 717 11.49 26.06 -24.58
C VAL A 717 10.09 26.35 -25.16
N PRO A 718 9.83 26.15 -26.47
CA PRO A 718 8.53 26.43 -27.03
C PRO A 718 7.53 25.32 -26.66
N ALA A 719 6.23 25.64 -26.71
CA ALA A 719 5.14 24.67 -26.79
C ALA A 719 5.07 23.89 -28.13
N GLY A 720 6.22 23.81 -28.81
CA GLY A 720 6.50 23.01 -30.00
C GLY A 720 7.58 21.95 -29.76
N HIS A 721 8.05 21.77 -28.51
CA HIS A 721 8.32 20.41 -28.09
C HIS A 721 6.99 19.67 -28.15
N LEU A 722 6.87 18.74 -29.10
CA LEU A 722 5.89 17.67 -29.02
C LEU A 722 5.95 17.11 -27.59
N GLN A 723 4.81 17.09 -26.88
CA GLN A 723 4.61 16.04 -25.89
C GLN A 723 5.00 14.73 -26.57
N VAL A 724 5.89 13.93 -25.98
CA VAL A 724 6.34 12.67 -26.59
C VAL A 724 5.08 11.91 -27.01
N PRO A 725 4.82 11.70 -28.31
CA PRO A 725 3.43 11.60 -28.78
C PRO A 725 2.86 10.22 -28.51
N SER A 726 2.49 9.98 -27.25
CA SER A 726 1.58 8.92 -26.85
C SER A 726 0.31 9.09 -27.66
N ARG A 727 0.03 8.16 -28.57
CA ARG A 727 -1.14 8.19 -29.48
C ARG A 727 -2.49 8.03 -28.76
N ASN A 728 -2.48 8.12 -27.43
CA ASN A 728 -3.60 8.01 -26.51
C ASN A 728 -3.55 9.22 -25.54
N PRO A 729 -4.70 9.80 -25.14
CA PRO A 729 -4.75 10.75 -24.03
C PRO A 729 -4.42 10.04 -22.70
N GLY A 730 -3.66 10.70 -21.83
CA GLY A 730 -3.21 10.14 -20.55
C GLY A 730 -2.54 11.21 -19.67
N THR A 731 -2.44 10.94 -18.36
CA THR A 731 -1.91 11.90 -17.38
C THR A 731 -0.39 12.09 -17.52
N ALA A 732 0.07 13.31 -17.78
CA ALA A 732 1.49 13.63 -17.79
C ALA A 732 2.12 13.47 -16.39
N ASP A 733 3.23 12.73 -16.30
CA ASP A 733 4.03 12.57 -15.08
C ASP A 733 5.04 13.73 -14.95
N VAL A 734 5.50 14.02 -13.73
CA VAL A 734 6.63 14.93 -13.50
C VAL A 734 7.94 14.15 -13.56
N VAL A 735 8.94 14.67 -14.25
CA VAL A 735 10.23 13.99 -14.46
C VAL A 735 11.38 14.95 -14.19
N GLY A 736 12.36 14.52 -13.42
CA GLY A 736 13.49 15.34 -13.00
C GLY A 736 14.82 14.61 -13.10
N PHE A 737 15.76 15.18 -13.85
CA PHE A 737 17.15 14.76 -13.86
C PHE A 737 17.87 15.52 -12.74
N GLY A 738 17.84 14.95 -11.54
CA GLY A 738 18.27 15.59 -10.29
C GLY A 738 19.73 15.30 -9.90
N PRO A 739 20.08 15.39 -8.61
CA PRO A 739 21.45 15.18 -8.15
C PRO A 739 21.87 13.71 -8.24
N ASN A 740 21.03 12.77 -7.81
CA ASN A 740 21.37 11.34 -7.69
C ASN A 740 20.88 10.46 -8.85
N GLY A 741 20.35 11.06 -9.92
CA GLY A 741 19.86 10.33 -11.09
C GLY A 741 18.61 10.95 -11.70
N VAL A 742 17.75 10.12 -12.29
CA VAL A 742 16.41 10.54 -12.75
C VAL A 742 15.36 10.11 -11.74
N THR A 743 14.54 11.06 -11.34
CA THR A 743 13.43 10.89 -10.40
C THR A 743 12.12 11.23 -11.13
N ILE A 744 11.09 10.42 -10.94
CA ILE A 744 9.74 10.65 -11.46
C ILE A 744 8.83 10.94 -10.28
N VAL A 745 7.94 11.93 -10.38
CA VAL A 745 6.73 11.97 -9.55
C VAL A 745 5.57 11.51 -10.41
N ARG A 746 4.99 10.35 -10.06
CA ARG A 746 3.84 9.82 -10.78
C ARG A 746 2.62 10.69 -10.57
N ASN A 747 2.04 11.23 -11.63
CA ASN A 747 0.81 12.01 -11.58
C ASN A 747 -0.40 11.07 -11.50
N ARG A 748 -0.56 10.50 -10.32
CA ARG A 748 -1.61 9.55 -9.92
C ARG A 748 -2.06 9.93 -8.50
N ILE A 749 -3.18 9.39 -8.04
CA ILE A 749 -3.68 9.76 -6.70
C ILE A 749 -2.66 9.30 -5.64
N ASN A 750 -2.17 10.27 -4.87
CA ASN A 750 -0.95 10.22 -4.05
C ASN A 750 0.34 10.17 -4.90
N PRO A 751 0.78 11.30 -5.47
CA PRO A 751 1.95 11.34 -6.34
C PRO A 751 3.23 10.88 -5.63
N GLN A 752 3.78 9.76 -6.07
CA GLN A 752 4.98 9.16 -5.47
C GLN A 752 6.24 9.67 -6.16
N GLU A 753 7.16 10.25 -5.40
CA GLU A 753 8.53 10.54 -5.83
C GLU A 753 9.36 9.25 -5.81
N GLN A 754 9.82 8.83 -6.99
CA GLN A 754 10.60 7.60 -7.18
C GLN A 754 11.85 7.87 -8.02
N VAL A 755 13.02 7.50 -7.50
CA VAL A 755 14.26 7.44 -8.30
C VAL A 755 14.15 6.27 -9.28
N ALA A 756 13.97 6.59 -10.56
CA ALA A 756 13.74 5.64 -11.64
C ALA A 756 15.02 5.25 -12.40
N SER A 757 16.10 6.03 -12.24
CA SER A 757 17.46 5.70 -12.67
C SER A 757 18.48 6.37 -11.76
N ASP A 758 19.62 5.72 -11.50
CA ASP A 758 20.80 6.27 -10.83
C ASP A 758 21.75 7.03 -11.80
N ALA A 759 21.44 6.94 -13.10
CA ALA A 759 22.18 7.61 -14.16
C ALA A 759 21.59 8.97 -14.54
N PHE A 760 22.32 9.71 -15.39
CA PHE A 760 22.01 11.07 -15.83
C PHE A 760 21.92 12.12 -14.69
N GLY A 761 22.31 11.77 -13.46
CA GLY A 761 22.31 12.67 -12.29
C GLY A 761 23.57 13.53 -12.17
N ALA A 762 23.47 14.68 -11.51
CA ALA A 762 24.58 15.62 -11.38
C ALA A 762 25.78 15.07 -10.58
N ASN A 763 25.53 14.31 -9.52
CA ASN A 763 26.56 13.62 -8.73
C ASN A 763 27.23 12.49 -9.53
N SER A 764 26.54 11.97 -10.57
CA SER A 764 27.07 11.03 -11.56
C SER A 764 27.77 11.73 -12.73
N GLY A 765 28.12 13.02 -12.59
CA GLY A 765 28.91 13.80 -13.55
C GLY A 765 28.13 14.61 -14.59
N TRP A 766 26.80 14.59 -14.57
CA TRP A 766 25.97 15.25 -15.61
C TRP A 766 25.70 16.72 -15.28
N ARG A 767 26.19 17.64 -16.12
CA ARG A 767 26.12 19.08 -15.87
C ARG A 767 25.27 19.81 -16.91
N ASN A 768 24.44 20.77 -16.49
CA ASN A 768 23.62 21.57 -17.40
C ASN A 768 24.46 22.41 -18.40
N ASP A 769 25.69 22.77 -18.06
CA ASP A 769 26.61 23.53 -18.91
C ASP A 769 27.23 22.74 -20.07
N ARG A 770 27.05 21.41 -20.10
CA ARG A 770 27.73 20.51 -21.07
C ARG A 770 26.83 19.41 -21.63
N HIS A 771 25.93 18.86 -20.82
CA HIS A 771 25.22 17.62 -21.12
C HIS A 771 23.71 17.83 -21.18
N ILE A 772 23.14 17.69 -22.38
CA ILE A 772 21.69 17.79 -22.61
C ILE A 772 21.02 16.49 -22.18
N ARG A 773 19.89 16.59 -21.46
CA ARG A 773 19.12 15.46 -20.91
C ARG A 773 17.64 15.64 -21.31
N LEU A 774 17.11 14.72 -22.12
CA LEU A 774 15.78 14.79 -22.76
C LEU A 774 14.93 13.52 -22.49
N LEU A 775 13.66 13.59 -22.88
CA LEU A 775 12.72 12.47 -22.95
C LEU A 775 12.27 12.28 -24.41
N ALA A 776 12.24 11.04 -24.91
CA ALA A 776 11.74 10.71 -26.27
C ALA A 776 11.43 9.22 -26.39
N ASP A 777 10.41 8.83 -27.17
CA ASP A 777 10.23 7.42 -27.53
C ASP A 777 11.25 7.02 -28.60
N THR A 778 12.20 6.18 -28.21
CA THR A 778 13.26 5.65 -29.09
C THR A 778 12.99 4.21 -29.51
N THR A 779 11.89 3.60 -29.03
CA THR A 779 11.49 2.21 -29.32
C THR A 779 10.29 2.12 -30.27
N GLY A 780 9.44 3.13 -30.31
CA GLY A 780 8.17 3.13 -31.03
C GLY A 780 7.04 2.45 -30.26
N ASN A 781 7.14 2.38 -28.93
CA ASN A 781 6.13 1.78 -28.05
C ASN A 781 5.07 2.78 -27.54
N GLY A 782 5.25 4.08 -27.78
CA GLY A 782 4.39 5.18 -27.34
C GLY A 782 4.68 5.73 -25.93
N ALA A 783 5.78 5.32 -25.30
CA ALA A 783 6.25 5.76 -23.99
C ALA A 783 7.65 6.37 -24.09
N ALA A 784 7.94 7.43 -23.32
CA ALA A 784 9.22 8.12 -23.44
C ALA A 784 10.36 7.42 -22.67
N ASP A 785 11.51 7.27 -23.34
CA ASP A 785 12.80 6.83 -22.80
C ASP A 785 13.63 8.02 -22.29
N LEU A 786 14.66 7.74 -21.48
CA LEU A 786 15.65 8.75 -21.08
C LEU A 786 16.75 8.86 -22.15
N VAL A 787 17.05 10.07 -22.59
CA VAL A 787 18.14 10.36 -23.55
C VAL A 787 19.11 11.37 -22.95
N GLY A 788 20.41 11.08 -23.01
CA GLY A 788 21.46 11.98 -22.53
C GLY A 788 22.63 12.11 -23.50
N PHE A 789 22.97 13.35 -23.84
CA PHE A 789 24.13 13.72 -24.65
C PHE A 789 25.31 13.98 -23.70
N ALA A 790 26.21 12.99 -23.56
CA ALA A 790 27.35 12.99 -22.65
C ALA A 790 28.58 13.69 -23.26
N ASP A 791 29.75 13.57 -22.62
CA ASP A 791 31.02 14.01 -23.22
C ASP A 791 31.39 13.17 -24.46
N ASP A 792 31.20 11.85 -24.42
CA ASP A 792 31.73 10.88 -25.39
C ASP A 792 30.70 10.31 -26.39
N GLY A 793 29.44 10.74 -26.31
CA GLY A 793 28.38 10.34 -27.24
C GLY A 793 26.97 10.44 -26.66
N VAL A 794 26.00 9.79 -27.29
CA VAL A 794 24.61 9.73 -26.82
C VAL A 794 24.32 8.42 -26.09
N TYR A 795 23.70 8.52 -24.92
CA TYR A 795 23.23 7.42 -24.10
C TYR A 795 21.71 7.38 -24.07
N ILE A 796 21.14 6.18 -24.17
CA ILE A 796 19.69 5.94 -24.03
C ILE A 796 19.44 4.89 -22.95
N ALA A 797 18.44 5.14 -22.11
CA ALA A 797 17.91 4.17 -21.14
C ALA A 797 16.42 3.95 -21.41
N VAL A 798 16.07 2.76 -21.91
CA VAL A 798 14.74 2.41 -22.40
C VAL A 798 13.73 2.24 -21.25
N ASN A 799 12.53 2.78 -21.40
CA ASN A 799 11.43 2.71 -20.44
C ASN A 799 10.75 1.35 -20.46
N LYS A 800 10.61 0.71 -19.30
CA LYS A 800 10.09 -0.66 -19.16
C LYS A 800 8.60 -0.73 -18.84
N GLY A 801 7.88 0.40 -18.92
CA GLY A 801 6.44 0.45 -18.61
C GLY A 801 6.10 0.34 -17.12
N ASN A 802 7.11 0.31 -16.23
CA ASN A 802 6.95 -0.09 -14.82
C ASN A 802 7.73 0.79 -13.81
N ASN A 803 7.91 2.08 -14.12
CA ASN A 803 8.71 3.06 -13.35
C ASN A 803 10.21 2.74 -13.25
N SER A 804 10.74 1.83 -14.07
CA SER A 804 12.18 1.62 -14.22
C SER A 804 12.62 1.76 -15.68
N PHE A 805 13.84 2.21 -15.86
CA PHE A 805 14.50 2.23 -17.17
C PHE A 805 15.58 1.13 -17.26
N ASP A 806 16.11 0.89 -18.45
CA ASP A 806 17.32 0.11 -18.62
C ASP A 806 18.58 0.84 -18.13
N LYS A 807 19.68 0.09 -17.98
CA LYS A 807 20.97 0.75 -17.76
C LYS A 807 21.35 1.53 -19.04
N PRO A 808 21.80 2.79 -18.95
CA PRO A 808 22.08 3.58 -20.13
C PRO A 808 23.12 2.92 -21.03
N LYS A 809 22.74 2.70 -22.29
CA LYS A 809 23.61 2.17 -23.35
C LYS A 809 24.06 3.34 -24.22
N ARG A 810 25.37 3.49 -24.47
CA ARG A 810 25.86 4.43 -25.49
C ARG A 810 25.47 3.89 -26.86
N VAL A 811 24.74 4.68 -27.65
CA VAL A 811 24.19 4.26 -28.95
C VAL A 811 24.94 4.84 -30.15
N ILE A 812 25.64 5.97 -29.97
CA ILE A 812 26.52 6.58 -30.98
C ILE A 812 27.64 7.37 -30.28
N ASN A 813 28.83 7.43 -30.92
CA ASN A 813 30.01 8.15 -30.44
C ASN A 813 30.13 9.55 -31.10
N ASP A 814 29.02 10.29 -31.18
CA ASP A 814 28.91 11.65 -31.74
C ASP A 814 27.76 12.39 -31.01
N PHE A 815 27.52 13.66 -31.33
CA PHE A 815 26.59 14.58 -30.65
C PHE A 815 26.97 14.89 -29.18
N GLY A 816 28.14 14.42 -28.73
CA GLY A 816 28.67 14.62 -27.39
C GLY A 816 29.54 15.87 -27.27
N PHE A 817 29.71 16.36 -26.05
CA PHE A 817 30.44 17.60 -25.79
C PHE A 817 31.91 17.52 -26.27
N ALA A 818 32.61 16.42 -26.00
CA ALA A 818 33.94 16.15 -26.55
C ALA A 818 33.87 15.36 -27.88
N ALA A 819 32.97 14.38 -27.98
CA ALA A 819 32.72 13.61 -29.19
C ALA A 819 31.92 14.42 -30.24
N GLY A 820 32.65 15.24 -31.00
CA GLY A 820 32.12 16.11 -32.06
C GLY A 820 32.09 17.60 -31.72
N ASN A 821 32.56 18.00 -30.53
CA ASN A 821 32.59 19.39 -30.04
C ASN A 821 31.21 20.05 -29.88
N TRP A 822 30.20 19.28 -29.45
CA TRP A 822 28.80 19.72 -29.37
C TRP A 822 28.50 20.46 -28.04
N THR A 823 28.91 21.72 -27.95
CA THR A 823 28.58 22.63 -26.84
C THR A 823 27.08 22.96 -26.74
N VAL A 824 26.56 23.17 -25.53
CA VAL A 824 25.14 23.56 -25.31
C VAL A 824 24.84 24.98 -25.80
N GLU A 825 25.80 25.90 -25.66
CA GLU A 825 25.66 27.31 -26.03
C GLU A 825 25.47 27.53 -27.54
N SER A 826 26.00 26.63 -28.37
CA SER A 826 26.08 26.83 -29.83
C SER A 826 25.27 25.81 -30.64
N HIS A 827 25.00 24.62 -30.10
CA HIS A 827 24.50 23.48 -30.88
C HIS A 827 23.21 22.90 -30.29
N ILE A 828 22.10 23.20 -30.97
CA ILE A 828 20.77 22.65 -30.68
C ILE A 828 20.74 21.16 -31.09
N ARG A 829 20.18 20.31 -30.23
CA ARG A 829 20.01 18.87 -30.45
C ARG A 829 18.58 18.46 -30.09
N TYR A 830 17.96 17.66 -30.94
CA TYR A 830 16.60 17.15 -30.79
C TYR A 830 16.53 15.63 -31.00
N MET A 831 15.45 15.05 -30.48
CA MET A 831 15.00 13.68 -30.75
C MET A 831 13.66 13.78 -31.47
N ALA A 832 13.54 13.24 -32.69
CA ALA A 832 12.36 13.43 -33.53
C ALA A 832 12.19 12.29 -34.56
N ASP A 833 10.96 11.80 -34.77
CA ASP A 833 10.68 10.78 -35.80
C ASP A 833 10.61 11.41 -37.20
N LEU A 834 11.76 11.59 -37.84
CA LEU A 834 11.86 12.18 -39.18
C LEU A 834 11.35 11.26 -40.31
N ARG A 835 10.82 10.09 -39.97
CA ARG A 835 10.48 9.00 -40.91
C ARG A 835 9.10 8.40 -40.67
N HIS A 836 8.30 9.00 -39.78
CA HIS A 836 6.97 8.55 -39.34
C HIS A 836 6.90 7.03 -39.08
N ASN A 837 7.94 6.48 -38.43
CA ASN A 837 8.07 5.04 -38.16
C ASN A 837 7.82 4.65 -36.69
N GLY A 838 7.49 5.64 -35.85
CA GLY A 838 7.26 5.55 -34.40
C GLY A 838 8.48 5.92 -33.55
N ARG A 839 9.70 5.88 -34.08
CA ARG A 839 10.95 6.03 -33.29
C ARG A 839 11.63 7.37 -33.54
N ALA A 840 12.06 8.02 -32.47
CA ALA A 840 12.88 9.22 -32.56
C ALA A 840 14.28 8.93 -33.14
N ASP A 841 14.65 9.70 -34.17
CA ASP A 841 15.98 9.89 -34.72
C ASP A 841 16.69 11.07 -34.01
N ILE A 842 18.03 11.14 -34.08
CA ILE A 842 18.81 12.26 -33.54
C ILE A 842 18.97 13.33 -34.61
N VAL A 843 18.70 14.59 -34.27
CA VAL A 843 18.90 15.78 -35.13
C VAL A 843 19.78 16.80 -34.41
N GLY A 844 20.89 17.23 -35.02
CA GLY A 844 21.82 18.19 -34.43
C GLY A 844 22.19 19.33 -35.37
N PHE A 845 21.99 20.56 -34.92
CA PHE A 845 22.42 21.78 -35.61
C PHE A 845 23.89 22.06 -35.27
N GLY A 846 24.80 21.47 -36.04
CA GLY A 846 26.25 21.56 -35.86
C GLY A 846 26.86 22.84 -36.45
N ASN A 847 28.19 22.97 -36.41
CA ASN A 847 28.87 24.10 -37.05
C ASN A 847 28.72 24.10 -38.59
N ALA A 848 28.70 22.93 -39.22
CA ALA A 848 28.67 22.78 -40.69
C ALA A 848 27.26 22.70 -41.31
N GLY A 849 26.20 22.78 -40.50
CA GLY A 849 24.82 22.56 -40.91
C GLY A 849 24.10 21.52 -40.04
N VAL A 850 23.05 20.91 -40.59
CA VAL A 850 22.19 19.93 -39.91
C VAL A 850 22.74 18.52 -40.10
N PHE A 851 23.03 17.85 -38.98
CA PHE A 851 23.40 16.44 -38.93
C PHE A 851 22.21 15.61 -38.44
N VAL A 852 21.99 14.46 -39.07
CA VAL A 852 20.98 13.47 -38.65
C VAL A 852 21.66 12.12 -38.43
N SER A 853 21.19 11.38 -37.43
CA SER A 853 21.54 9.99 -37.17
C SER A 853 20.26 9.18 -36.95
N LEU A 854 20.06 8.16 -37.79
CA LEU A 854 18.81 7.41 -37.84
C LEU A 854 18.81 6.23 -36.85
N ASN A 855 17.72 6.08 -36.13
CA ASN A 855 17.43 4.98 -35.24
C ASN A 855 17.13 3.71 -36.05
N ASN A 856 17.90 2.65 -35.83
CA ASN A 856 17.79 1.41 -36.60
C ASN A 856 16.68 0.47 -36.09
N GLY A 857 16.09 0.75 -34.90
CA GLY A 857 15.04 -0.06 -34.27
C GLY A 857 15.54 -1.29 -33.49
N ASP A 858 16.84 -1.56 -33.51
CA ASP A 858 17.51 -2.65 -32.77
C ASP A 858 18.27 -2.14 -31.51
N GLY A 859 18.03 -0.89 -31.12
CA GLY A 859 18.80 -0.20 -30.08
C GLY A 859 20.19 0.25 -30.54
N THR A 860 20.41 0.42 -31.85
CA THR A 860 21.57 1.10 -32.43
C THR A 860 21.15 2.28 -33.31
N PHE A 861 22.10 3.19 -33.57
CA PHE A 861 21.90 4.34 -34.44
C PHE A 861 22.91 4.30 -35.59
N SER A 862 22.45 4.66 -36.80
CA SER A 862 23.30 4.85 -37.98
C SER A 862 24.30 6.01 -37.78
N PRO A 863 25.50 5.96 -38.39
CA PRO A 863 26.47 7.05 -38.31
C PRO A 863 25.86 8.41 -38.69
N SER A 864 26.30 9.47 -38.03
CA SER A 864 25.84 10.83 -38.30
C SER A 864 26.15 11.25 -39.73
N LYS A 865 25.21 11.96 -40.36
CA LYS A 865 25.31 12.46 -41.72
C LYS A 865 24.90 13.92 -41.77
N LEU A 866 25.75 14.77 -42.33
CA LEU A 866 25.38 16.13 -42.73
C LEU A 866 24.32 16.02 -43.85
N VAL A 867 23.06 16.35 -43.53
CA VAL A 867 21.92 16.26 -44.47
C VAL A 867 21.59 17.61 -45.11
N LEU A 868 21.94 18.72 -44.46
CA LEU A 868 21.71 20.07 -44.96
C LEU A 868 22.84 21.01 -44.51
N LYS A 869 23.22 22.00 -45.31
CA LYS A 869 24.30 22.96 -44.98
C LYS A 869 23.79 24.24 -44.33
N GLU A 870 22.53 24.60 -44.57
CA GLU A 870 21.84 25.67 -43.86
C GLU A 870 21.67 25.37 -42.35
N PHE A 871 21.25 26.38 -41.59
CA PHE A 871 20.97 26.33 -40.14
C PHE A 871 22.14 25.97 -39.20
N GLY A 872 23.36 25.83 -39.73
CA GLY A 872 24.59 25.66 -38.95
C GLY A 872 24.96 26.90 -38.12
N ASN A 873 25.61 26.68 -36.97
CA ASN A 873 25.89 27.66 -35.90
C ASN A 873 26.40 29.04 -36.36
N ASP A 874 27.19 29.11 -37.44
CA ASP A 874 27.49 30.38 -38.11
C ASP A 874 26.85 30.38 -39.52
N PRO A 875 25.96 31.35 -39.85
CA PRO A 875 25.54 32.50 -39.05
C PRO A 875 24.45 32.21 -38.00
N TRP A 876 23.92 30.97 -37.88
CA TRP A 876 22.73 30.68 -37.06
C TRP A 876 23.04 30.55 -35.56
N ARG A 877 23.44 31.66 -34.95
CA ARG A 877 23.72 31.77 -33.51
C ARG A 877 22.46 31.64 -32.67
N THR A 878 22.53 30.81 -31.64
CA THR A 878 21.47 30.58 -30.62
C THR A 878 20.96 31.86 -29.96
N THR A 879 21.85 32.82 -29.71
CA THR A 879 21.56 34.13 -29.10
C THR A 879 20.83 35.12 -30.03
N MET A 880 20.54 34.73 -31.27
CA MET A 880 19.89 35.57 -32.27
C MET A 880 18.75 34.86 -32.99
N HIS A 881 18.91 33.55 -33.25
CA HIS A 881 18.12 32.79 -34.21
C HIS A 881 17.47 31.55 -33.59
N LEU A 882 16.15 31.45 -33.79
CA LEU A 882 15.38 30.27 -33.40
C LEU A 882 15.38 29.24 -34.54
N ARG A 883 15.48 27.96 -34.21
CA ARG A 883 15.40 26.82 -35.14
C ARG A 883 14.55 25.74 -34.50
N PHE A 884 13.53 25.25 -35.20
CA PHE A 884 12.54 24.30 -34.70
C PHE A 884 12.32 23.15 -35.68
N LEU A 885 11.71 22.07 -35.20
CA LEU A 885 11.12 21.01 -36.01
C LEU A 885 9.61 21.05 -35.85
N ALA A 886 8.86 21.12 -36.95
CA ALA A 886 7.40 21.13 -36.96
C ALA A 886 6.85 20.68 -38.31
N ASP A 887 5.65 20.10 -38.36
CA ASP A 887 4.95 19.86 -39.63
C ASP A 887 4.30 21.17 -40.10
N THR A 888 4.83 21.73 -41.19
CA THR A 888 4.33 22.99 -41.77
C THR A 888 3.33 22.77 -42.91
N THR A 889 2.96 21.52 -43.17
CA THR A 889 2.17 21.10 -44.34
C THR A 889 0.92 20.29 -44.01
N GLY A 890 0.88 19.64 -42.84
CA GLY A 890 -0.20 18.74 -42.40
C GLY A 890 -0.07 17.32 -42.97
N ASN A 891 1.14 16.86 -43.26
CA ASN A 891 1.42 15.55 -43.85
C ASN A 891 1.97 14.49 -42.86
N GLY A 892 2.22 14.87 -41.61
CA GLY A 892 2.83 14.03 -40.58
C GLY A 892 4.35 13.83 -40.70
N ILE A 893 5.05 14.73 -41.40
CA ILE A 893 6.52 14.76 -41.54
C ILE A 893 7.01 16.09 -40.97
N LEU A 894 8.12 16.05 -40.22
CA LEU A 894 8.68 17.24 -39.60
C LEU A 894 9.62 17.99 -40.56
N ASP A 895 9.38 19.28 -40.71
CA ASP A 895 10.19 20.25 -41.45
C ASP A 895 11.09 21.05 -40.48
N ILE A 896 12.17 21.64 -40.99
CA ILE A 896 12.98 22.60 -40.23
C ILE A 896 12.45 24.02 -40.48
N VAL A 897 12.14 24.73 -39.39
CA VAL A 897 11.72 26.14 -39.42
C VAL A 897 12.78 26.99 -38.72
N GLY A 898 13.40 27.94 -39.43
CA GLY A 898 14.45 28.80 -38.89
C GLY A 898 14.15 30.29 -39.02
N PHE A 899 14.11 31.00 -37.89
CA PHE A 899 13.98 32.45 -37.81
C PHE A 899 15.37 33.09 -37.91
N GLY A 900 15.75 33.50 -39.12
CA GLY A 900 17.06 34.07 -39.44
C GLY A 900 17.21 35.56 -39.11
N ASN A 901 18.23 36.21 -39.68
CA ASN A 901 18.44 37.65 -39.53
C ASN A 901 17.26 38.44 -40.12
N ASP A 902 16.93 38.18 -41.40
CA ASP A 902 15.94 38.98 -42.15
C ASP A 902 14.66 38.21 -42.50
N ASN A 903 14.70 36.88 -42.48
CA ASN A 903 13.61 36.03 -42.96
C ASN A 903 13.44 34.76 -42.11
N ILE A 904 12.22 34.24 -42.06
CA ILE A 904 11.92 32.87 -41.68
C ILE A 904 12.14 31.99 -42.91
N TYR A 905 12.79 30.85 -42.69
CA TYR A 905 13.06 29.83 -43.70
C TYR A 905 12.38 28.52 -43.30
N ILE A 906 11.80 27.81 -44.28
CA ILE A 906 11.35 26.43 -44.12
C ILE A 906 12.16 25.52 -45.04
N SER A 907 12.58 24.38 -44.50
CA SER A 907 13.28 23.31 -45.20
C SER A 907 12.50 22.01 -44.97
N TYR A 908 11.78 21.58 -46.02
CA TYR A 908 10.81 20.49 -45.89
C TYR A 908 11.48 19.14 -45.65
N GLY A 909 10.89 18.33 -44.78
CA GLY A 909 11.30 16.94 -44.56
C GLY A 909 10.86 16.03 -45.72
N ASN A 910 11.72 15.08 -46.10
CA ASN A 910 11.42 14.12 -47.18
C ASN A 910 10.84 12.78 -46.65
N GLY A 911 10.67 12.62 -45.34
CA GLY A 911 10.19 11.37 -44.72
C GLY A 911 11.22 10.23 -44.68
N ASP A 912 12.47 10.47 -45.09
CA ASP A 912 13.58 9.51 -45.07
C ASP A 912 14.71 9.92 -44.09
N GLY A 913 14.52 11.00 -43.33
CA GLY A 913 15.55 11.63 -42.50
C GLY A 913 16.42 12.66 -43.23
N THR A 914 16.11 13.01 -44.48
CA THR A 914 16.71 14.12 -45.22
C THR A 914 15.75 15.28 -45.41
N PHE A 915 16.29 16.45 -45.76
CA PHE A 915 15.53 17.70 -45.94
C PHE A 915 15.82 18.35 -47.30
N GLN A 916 14.89 19.17 -47.78
CA GLN A 916 15.04 20.00 -48.97
C GLN A 916 15.85 21.28 -48.67
N ALA A 917 16.40 21.92 -49.71
CA ALA A 917 17.02 23.23 -49.56
C ALA A 917 16.05 24.26 -48.97
N ALA A 918 16.54 25.10 -48.06
CA ALA A 918 15.72 26.06 -47.31
C ALA A 918 15.14 27.16 -48.21
N LYS A 919 13.85 27.44 -48.04
CA LYS A 919 13.07 28.46 -48.78
C LYS A 919 12.65 29.57 -47.82
N VAL A 920 12.77 30.84 -48.24
CA VAL A 920 12.19 31.97 -47.50
C VAL A 920 10.66 31.89 -47.56
N VAL A 921 10.00 32.04 -46.41
CA VAL A 921 8.53 31.95 -46.30
C VAL A 921 7.86 33.20 -45.69
N LEU A 922 8.61 34.00 -44.92
CA LEU A 922 8.13 35.26 -44.33
C LEU A 922 9.30 36.18 -43.95
N SER A 923 9.14 37.49 -44.07
CA SER A 923 10.15 38.51 -43.74
C SER A 923 9.84 39.28 -42.43
N SER A 924 9.39 38.57 -41.40
CA SER A 924 9.04 39.10 -40.08
C SER A 924 9.39 38.11 -38.96
N PHE A 925 9.20 38.49 -37.70
CA PHE A 925 9.59 37.75 -36.48
C PHE A 925 11.11 37.49 -36.34
N CYS A 926 11.92 38.17 -37.16
CA CYS A 926 13.35 37.95 -37.31
C CYS A 926 14.21 39.09 -36.73
N TYR A 927 15.52 38.84 -36.60
CA TYR A 927 16.41 39.66 -35.77
C TYR A 927 16.53 41.11 -36.24
N ASN A 928 16.62 41.36 -37.55
CA ASN A 928 16.73 42.70 -38.11
C ASN A 928 15.41 43.49 -38.05
N GLN A 929 14.28 42.80 -37.90
CA GLN A 929 12.97 43.37 -37.59
C GLN A 929 12.76 43.64 -36.09
N GLY A 930 13.84 43.63 -35.28
CA GLY A 930 13.81 43.96 -33.85
C GLY A 930 13.49 42.79 -32.92
N TRP A 931 13.16 41.60 -33.44
CA TRP A 931 12.84 40.45 -32.59
C TRP A 931 14.10 39.90 -31.91
N ARG A 932 13.97 39.47 -30.65
CA ARG A 932 15.08 39.07 -29.77
C ARG A 932 14.73 37.80 -29.01
N VAL A 933 15.67 36.87 -28.85
CA VAL A 933 15.40 35.57 -28.20
C VAL A 933 15.18 35.71 -26.68
N ASP A 934 15.79 36.75 -26.11
CA ASP A 934 15.82 37.16 -24.70
C ASP A 934 14.74 38.19 -24.31
N GLN A 935 13.79 38.48 -25.22
CA GLN A 935 12.74 39.49 -24.99
C GLN A 935 11.39 39.09 -25.62
N HIS A 936 11.45 38.48 -26.81
CA HIS A 936 10.30 38.25 -27.69
C HIS A 936 10.08 36.75 -27.97
N PRO A 937 9.33 36.04 -27.10
CA PRO A 937 8.91 34.66 -27.31
C PRO A 937 8.16 34.49 -28.63
N ARG A 938 8.48 33.40 -29.34
CA ARG A 938 7.89 33.01 -30.64
C ARG A 938 7.62 31.51 -30.62
N PHE A 939 6.46 31.13 -31.14
CA PHE A 939 5.92 29.78 -31.10
C PHE A 939 5.43 29.35 -32.49
N LEU A 940 5.43 28.04 -32.70
CA LEU A 940 4.75 27.38 -33.81
C LEU A 940 3.64 26.53 -33.21
N ALA A 941 2.40 26.74 -33.63
CA ALA A 941 1.22 26.03 -33.14
C ALA A 941 0.09 26.12 -34.17
N ASP A 942 -0.81 25.13 -34.21
CA ASP A 942 -2.04 25.24 -35.01
C ASP A 942 -3.03 26.16 -34.27
N LEU A 943 -3.39 27.28 -34.92
CA LEU A 943 -4.34 28.27 -34.40
C LEU A 943 -5.70 28.21 -35.10
N THR A 944 -5.90 27.26 -36.01
CA THR A 944 -7.10 27.15 -36.85
C THR A 944 -7.81 25.79 -36.77
N GLY A 945 -7.07 24.74 -36.39
CA GLY A 945 -7.51 23.34 -36.41
C GLY A 945 -7.36 22.67 -37.78
N ASP A 946 -6.47 23.19 -38.64
CA ASP A 946 -6.30 22.73 -40.03
C ASP A 946 -5.13 21.72 -40.22
N GLY A 947 -4.44 21.38 -39.13
CA GLY A 947 -3.35 20.42 -39.07
C GLY A 947 -1.95 20.97 -39.36
N LYS A 948 -1.80 22.30 -39.52
CA LYS A 948 -0.52 22.96 -39.83
C LYS A 948 -0.13 23.94 -38.73
N VAL A 949 1.17 24.11 -38.50
CA VAL A 949 1.61 25.17 -37.59
C VAL A 949 1.55 26.55 -38.25
N ASP A 950 0.90 27.48 -37.53
CA ASP A 950 0.97 28.92 -37.71
C ASP A 950 2.13 29.52 -36.90
N ILE A 951 2.44 30.80 -37.10
CA ILE A 951 3.43 31.53 -36.30
C ILE A 951 2.72 32.49 -35.34
N LEU A 952 3.05 32.39 -34.05
CA LEU A 952 2.64 33.34 -33.01
C LEU A 952 3.88 33.96 -32.35
N GLY A 953 3.87 35.28 -32.15
CA GLY A 953 4.97 35.99 -31.50
C GLY A 953 4.50 37.10 -30.57
N PHE A 954 5.12 37.20 -29.40
CA PHE A 954 4.88 38.24 -28.42
C PHE A 954 5.86 39.41 -28.68
N ALA A 955 5.36 40.50 -29.26
CA ALA A 955 6.09 41.74 -29.55
C ALA A 955 6.06 42.70 -28.33
N ASP A 956 6.76 43.84 -28.42
CA ASP A 956 6.68 44.90 -27.41
C ASP A 956 5.26 45.46 -27.24
N ASP A 957 4.48 45.61 -28.31
CA ASP A 957 3.16 46.25 -28.33
C ASP A 957 1.96 45.29 -28.36
N GLY A 958 2.19 43.97 -28.44
CA GLY A 958 1.11 42.99 -28.39
C GLY A 958 1.48 41.59 -28.90
N VAL A 959 0.47 40.73 -29.05
CA VAL A 959 0.61 39.42 -29.71
C VAL A 959 0.34 39.55 -31.20
N TYR A 960 1.26 39.03 -32.01
CA TYR A 960 1.16 38.95 -33.46
C TYR A 960 0.98 37.50 -33.91
N VAL A 961 0.10 37.29 -34.89
CA VAL A 961 -0.15 35.99 -35.54
C VAL A 961 0.00 36.11 -37.05
N SER A 962 0.59 35.09 -37.65
CA SER A 962 0.80 34.94 -39.09
C SER A 962 0.41 33.51 -39.46
N LEU A 963 -0.75 33.37 -40.13
CA LEU A 963 -1.33 32.07 -40.45
C LEU A 963 -0.66 31.43 -41.66
N ASN A 964 -0.52 30.11 -41.62
CA ASN A 964 0.00 29.27 -42.69
C ASN A 964 -1.09 29.04 -43.75
N LYS A 965 -0.74 29.12 -45.04
CA LYS A 965 -1.69 28.85 -46.14
C LYS A 965 -1.62 27.43 -46.70
N GLY A 966 -0.71 26.59 -46.20
CA GLY A 966 -0.47 25.23 -46.72
C GLY A 966 0.17 25.17 -48.12
N ASP A 967 0.36 26.31 -48.79
CA ASP A 967 1.10 26.44 -50.05
C ASP A 967 2.60 26.72 -49.86
N GLY A 968 3.07 26.64 -48.60
CA GLY A 968 4.44 26.95 -48.22
C GLY A 968 4.74 28.42 -47.99
N THR A 969 3.72 29.27 -47.85
CA THR A 969 3.85 30.69 -47.48
C THR A 969 2.80 31.11 -46.45
N PHE A 970 3.09 32.17 -45.69
CA PHE A 970 2.23 32.67 -44.62
C PHE A 970 1.48 33.96 -45.01
N LEU A 971 0.40 34.26 -44.30
CA LEU A 971 -0.24 35.58 -44.32
C LEU A 971 0.64 36.64 -43.62
N PRO A 972 0.55 37.93 -44.02
CA PRO A 972 1.21 39.01 -43.31
C PRO A 972 0.84 39.02 -41.81
N PRO A 973 1.79 39.27 -40.90
CA PRO A 973 1.54 39.21 -39.47
C PRO A 973 0.57 40.30 -39.01
N LYS A 974 -0.50 39.89 -38.34
CA LYS A 974 -1.54 40.75 -37.77
C LYS A 974 -1.37 40.81 -36.25
N ARG A 975 -1.46 42.01 -35.66
CA ARG A 975 -1.59 42.13 -34.19
C ARG A 975 -3.00 41.73 -33.80
N VAL A 976 -3.12 40.80 -32.86
CA VAL A 976 -4.39 40.14 -32.50
C VAL A 976 -4.77 40.31 -31.02
N ILE A 977 -3.81 40.70 -30.17
CA ILE A 977 -4.06 41.10 -28.78
C ILE A 977 -3.17 42.32 -28.47
N ASP A 978 -3.75 43.42 -28.00
CA ASP A 978 -3.04 44.64 -27.57
C ASP A 978 -2.46 44.52 -26.14
N ASN A 979 -1.98 43.31 -25.78
CA ASN A 979 -1.45 42.98 -24.46
C ASN A 979 -0.46 41.80 -24.55
N PHE A 980 0.02 41.28 -23.43
CA PHE A 980 1.14 40.33 -23.34
C PHE A 980 2.50 40.82 -23.91
N GLY A 981 2.58 42.09 -24.33
CA GLY A 981 3.80 42.77 -24.77
C GLY A 981 4.42 43.67 -23.70
N ALA A 982 5.71 44.01 -23.86
CA ALA A 982 6.49 44.78 -22.87
C ALA A 982 5.90 46.17 -22.57
N ASN A 983 5.28 46.84 -23.55
CA ASN A 983 4.58 48.11 -23.38
C ASN A 983 3.35 48.01 -22.47
N ALA A 984 2.81 46.80 -22.29
CA ALA A 984 1.75 46.47 -21.33
C ALA A 984 2.29 45.88 -20.01
N GLY A 985 3.61 45.96 -19.76
CA GLY A 985 4.28 45.48 -18.55
C GLY A 985 4.85 44.04 -18.63
N TRP A 986 4.73 43.36 -19.78
CA TRP A 986 5.12 41.95 -19.91
C TRP A 986 6.61 41.75 -20.23
N HIS A 987 7.47 42.03 -19.26
CA HIS A 987 8.92 41.81 -19.35
C HIS A 987 9.30 40.32 -19.31
N PHE A 988 10.26 39.91 -20.15
CA PHE A 988 10.69 38.51 -20.34
C PHE A 988 11.40 37.90 -19.12
N ASP A 989 12.13 38.71 -18.36
CA ASP A 989 12.79 38.33 -17.10
C ASP A 989 11.82 38.04 -15.94
N LYS A 990 10.54 38.41 -16.09
CA LYS A 990 9.51 38.32 -15.04
C LYS A 990 8.32 37.44 -15.40
N HIS A 991 7.91 37.49 -16.67
CA HIS A 991 6.60 37.00 -17.11
C HIS A 991 6.70 35.94 -18.21
N VAL A 992 6.43 34.69 -17.82
CA VAL A 992 6.33 33.54 -18.73
C VAL A 992 5.08 33.70 -19.60
N ARG A 993 5.21 33.44 -20.90
CA ARG A 993 4.13 33.50 -21.89
C ARG A 993 4.21 32.22 -22.73
N LEU A 994 3.11 31.47 -22.82
CA LEU A 994 3.02 30.16 -23.46
C LEU A 994 1.76 30.09 -24.34
N VAL A 995 1.68 29.04 -25.17
CA VAL A 995 0.49 28.66 -25.92
C VAL A 995 0.20 27.17 -25.73
N ALA A 996 -1.06 26.79 -25.63
CA ALA A 996 -1.53 25.40 -25.57
C ALA A 996 -3.05 25.37 -25.74
N ASP A 997 -3.63 24.23 -26.13
CA ASP A 997 -5.08 24.05 -26.01
C ASP A 997 -5.47 23.89 -24.53
N ILE A 998 -6.22 24.86 -24.00
CA ILE A 998 -6.79 24.81 -22.65
C ILE A 998 -8.33 24.67 -22.69
N THR A 999 -8.93 24.67 -23.88
CA THR A 999 -10.39 24.55 -24.05
C THR A 999 -10.81 23.13 -24.46
N GLY A 1000 -9.90 22.31 -24.96
CA GLY A 1000 -10.14 20.98 -25.52
C GLY A 1000 -10.78 21.02 -26.91
N ASP A 1001 -10.50 22.06 -27.71
CA ASP A 1001 -11.07 22.25 -29.05
C ASP A 1001 -10.10 21.94 -30.21
N GLY A 1002 -8.85 21.60 -29.90
CA GLY A 1002 -7.80 21.23 -30.85
C GLY A 1002 -6.92 22.40 -31.32
N ARG A 1003 -7.12 23.61 -30.80
CA ARG A 1003 -6.44 24.84 -31.25
C ARG A 1003 -5.71 25.49 -30.08
N ALA A 1004 -4.55 26.11 -30.32
CA ALA A 1004 -3.78 26.69 -29.22
C ALA A 1004 -4.31 28.07 -28.78
N ASP A 1005 -4.53 28.21 -27.47
CA ASP A 1005 -4.86 29.45 -26.76
C ASP A 1005 -3.59 30.17 -26.25
N VAL A 1006 -3.72 31.41 -25.77
CA VAL A 1006 -2.61 32.17 -25.15
C VAL A 1006 -2.75 32.18 -23.62
N VAL A 1007 -1.66 31.82 -22.92
CA VAL A 1007 -1.57 31.86 -21.45
C VAL A 1007 -0.34 32.65 -21.01
N GLY A 1008 -0.53 33.63 -20.12
CA GLY A 1008 0.57 34.45 -19.58
C GLY A 1008 0.57 34.53 -18.06
N PHE A 1009 1.74 34.32 -17.46
CA PHE A 1009 2.01 34.43 -16.03
C PHE A 1009 2.52 35.84 -15.73
N GLY A 1010 1.60 36.77 -15.44
CA GLY A 1010 1.89 38.19 -15.29
C GLY A 1010 2.29 38.60 -13.87
N GLN A 1011 2.30 39.91 -13.64
CA GLN A 1011 2.69 40.52 -12.36
C GLN A 1011 1.79 40.02 -11.20
N ASN A 1012 0.47 40.03 -11.42
CA ASN A 1012 -0.55 39.84 -10.38
C ASN A 1012 -1.27 38.48 -10.43
N GLY A 1013 -1.05 37.69 -11.48
CA GLY A 1013 -1.78 36.44 -11.74
C GLY A 1013 -1.56 35.88 -13.14
N VAL A 1014 -2.23 34.76 -13.42
CA VAL A 1014 -2.36 34.14 -14.73
C VAL A 1014 -3.48 34.83 -15.52
N TYR A 1015 -3.19 35.16 -16.77
CA TYR A 1015 -4.10 35.70 -17.76
C TYR A 1015 -4.23 34.76 -18.95
N VAL A 1016 -5.44 34.63 -19.48
CA VAL A 1016 -5.79 33.76 -20.62
C VAL A 1016 -6.46 34.59 -21.72
N SER A 1017 -6.09 34.34 -22.97
CA SER A 1017 -6.84 34.76 -24.16
C SER A 1017 -7.21 33.51 -24.96
N ILE A 1018 -8.51 33.23 -25.07
CA ILE A 1018 -9.04 32.09 -25.82
C ILE A 1018 -8.98 32.39 -27.33
N ASN A 1019 -8.60 31.41 -28.13
CA ASN A 1019 -8.56 31.47 -29.59
C ASN A 1019 -9.96 31.26 -30.20
N ASN A 1020 -10.31 32.02 -31.24
CA ASN A 1020 -11.56 31.87 -31.96
C ASN A 1020 -11.47 30.82 -33.10
N GLY A 1021 -10.24 30.50 -33.56
CA GLY A 1021 -9.94 29.58 -34.66
C GLY A 1021 -9.79 30.22 -36.04
N ASP A 1022 -9.83 31.54 -36.12
CA ASP A 1022 -9.52 32.33 -37.32
C ASP A 1022 -8.18 33.10 -37.16
N GLY A 1023 -7.35 32.65 -36.21
CA GLY A 1023 -6.15 33.34 -35.75
C GLY A 1023 -6.41 34.57 -34.88
N THR A 1024 -7.67 34.91 -34.56
CA THR A 1024 -8.00 35.98 -33.61
C THR A 1024 -8.32 35.44 -32.22
N PHE A 1025 -8.18 36.29 -31.21
CA PHE A 1025 -8.32 35.93 -29.81
C PHE A 1025 -9.36 36.80 -29.11
N GLN A 1026 -9.95 36.26 -28.06
CA GLN A 1026 -10.77 37.01 -27.12
C GLN A 1026 -9.89 37.90 -26.23
N PRO A 1027 -10.41 39.03 -25.71
CA PRO A 1027 -9.68 39.88 -24.77
C PRO A 1027 -9.18 39.11 -23.55
N GLN A 1028 -7.99 39.45 -23.04
CA GLN A 1028 -7.39 38.71 -21.94
C GLN A 1028 -8.27 38.74 -20.67
N LYS A 1029 -8.39 37.58 -20.02
CA LYS A 1029 -9.13 37.35 -18.78
C LYS A 1029 -8.16 36.97 -17.67
N PHE A 1030 -8.24 37.64 -16.52
CA PHE A 1030 -7.57 37.20 -15.30
C PHE A 1030 -8.27 35.93 -14.78
N VAL A 1031 -7.53 34.85 -14.55
CA VAL A 1031 -8.12 33.53 -14.21
C VAL A 1031 -7.62 32.94 -12.89
N LEU A 1032 -6.39 33.23 -12.46
CA LEU A 1032 -5.82 32.69 -11.22
C LEU A 1032 -4.79 33.65 -10.64
N GLN A 1033 -4.76 33.85 -9.31
CA GLN A 1033 -3.82 34.79 -8.67
C GLN A 1033 -2.42 34.18 -8.44
N GLN A 1034 -2.30 32.86 -8.37
CA GLN A 1034 -1.04 32.15 -8.13
C GLN A 1034 -0.14 32.13 -9.38
N PHE A 1035 1.10 31.66 -9.23
CA PHE A 1035 2.11 31.55 -10.30
C PHE A 1035 2.66 32.89 -10.84
N ALA A 1036 2.34 33.98 -10.14
CA ALA A 1036 2.60 35.37 -10.51
C ALA A 1036 3.89 35.95 -9.91
N TYR A 1037 4.40 37.06 -10.46
CA TYR A 1037 5.60 37.70 -9.94
C TYR A 1037 5.43 38.21 -8.49
N ASP A 1038 4.25 38.76 -8.16
CA ASP A 1038 3.93 39.20 -6.80
C ASP A 1038 3.62 38.02 -5.85
N ASP A 1039 3.20 36.86 -6.38
CA ASP A 1039 3.11 35.57 -5.66
C ASP A 1039 4.50 34.90 -5.48
N THR A 1040 5.57 35.69 -5.55
CA THR A 1040 6.99 35.29 -5.47
C THR A 1040 7.53 34.39 -6.62
N TRP A 1041 6.78 34.18 -7.70
CA TRP A 1041 7.27 33.41 -8.85
C TRP A 1041 8.29 34.20 -9.68
N ARG A 1042 9.25 33.48 -10.25
CA ARG A 1042 10.50 34.02 -10.79
C ARG A 1042 10.86 33.21 -12.03
N VAL A 1043 11.17 33.84 -13.16
CA VAL A 1043 11.45 33.12 -14.42
C VAL A 1043 12.73 32.30 -14.26
N GLU A 1044 13.69 32.89 -13.56
CA GLU A 1044 15.03 32.38 -13.36
C GLU A 1044 15.09 31.25 -12.32
N LYS A 1045 14.14 31.18 -11.37
CA LYS A 1045 14.07 30.09 -10.37
C LYS A 1045 12.94 29.07 -10.60
N HIS A 1046 11.78 29.53 -11.04
CA HIS A 1046 10.51 28.79 -10.92
C HIS A 1046 9.90 28.49 -12.30
N LEU A 1047 10.26 27.31 -12.83
CA LEU A 1047 9.77 26.80 -14.12
C LEU A 1047 8.24 26.64 -14.11
N ARG A 1048 7.60 27.01 -15.22
CA ARG A 1048 6.14 26.94 -15.43
C ARG A 1048 5.86 26.36 -16.82
N PHE A 1049 5.02 25.35 -16.88
CA PHE A 1049 4.66 24.60 -18.09
C PHE A 1049 3.13 24.47 -18.22
N LEU A 1050 2.69 24.06 -19.41
CA LEU A 1050 1.32 23.63 -19.69
C LEU A 1050 1.36 22.16 -20.14
N ALA A 1051 0.60 21.30 -19.48
CA ALA A 1051 0.53 19.86 -19.77
C ALA A 1051 -0.81 19.29 -19.28
N ASP A 1052 -1.36 18.27 -19.93
CA ASP A 1052 -2.56 17.58 -19.42
C ASP A 1052 -2.18 16.72 -18.21
N MET A 1053 -2.55 17.18 -17.01
CA MET A 1053 -2.30 16.51 -15.74
C MET A 1053 -3.51 15.69 -15.27
N THR A 1054 -4.53 15.50 -16.12
CA THR A 1054 -5.76 14.76 -15.77
C THR A 1054 -6.15 13.67 -16.78
N GLY A 1055 -5.54 13.66 -17.97
CA GLY A 1055 -5.90 12.79 -19.09
C GLY A 1055 -7.20 13.20 -19.78
N ASN A 1056 -7.62 14.47 -19.65
CA ASN A 1056 -8.89 14.98 -20.16
C ASN A 1056 -8.81 15.66 -21.56
N GLY A 1057 -7.61 15.80 -22.12
CA GLY A 1057 -7.35 16.46 -23.41
C GLY A 1057 -7.16 17.98 -23.35
N LYS A 1058 -7.10 18.59 -22.16
CA LYS A 1058 -6.86 20.03 -21.96
C LYS A 1058 -5.60 20.25 -21.13
N ALA A 1059 -4.84 21.30 -21.42
CA ALA A 1059 -3.66 21.59 -20.63
C ALA A 1059 -4.01 22.21 -19.26
N ASP A 1060 -3.37 21.69 -18.21
CA ASP A 1060 -3.29 22.23 -16.85
C ASP A 1060 -1.98 23.03 -16.66
N ILE A 1061 -1.91 23.87 -15.64
CA ILE A 1061 -0.67 24.57 -15.27
C ILE A 1061 0.18 23.68 -14.37
N VAL A 1062 1.46 23.48 -14.72
CA VAL A 1062 2.46 22.83 -13.84
C VAL A 1062 3.56 23.83 -13.50
N GLY A 1063 3.69 24.19 -12.22
CA GLY A 1063 4.72 25.12 -11.73
C GLY A 1063 5.64 24.49 -10.70
N PHE A 1064 6.95 24.51 -10.96
CA PHE A 1064 8.00 24.12 -10.02
C PHE A 1064 8.38 25.35 -9.18
N GLY A 1065 7.74 25.50 -8.02
CA GLY A 1065 7.97 26.61 -7.09
C GLY A 1065 9.15 26.36 -6.15
N THR A 1066 9.26 27.15 -5.09
CA THR A 1066 10.42 27.14 -4.18
C THR A 1066 10.65 25.77 -3.51
N ASN A 1067 9.58 25.14 -3.02
CA ASN A 1067 9.64 23.94 -2.17
C ASN A 1067 9.00 22.69 -2.82
N ALA A 1068 8.23 22.88 -3.88
CA ALA A 1068 7.24 21.92 -4.34
C ALA A 1068 6.83 22.15 -5.81
N VAL A 1069 6.24 21.12 -6.43
CA VAL A 1069 5.49 21.24 -7.69
C VAL A 1069 4.02 21.48 -7.38
N TYR A 1070 3.48 22.51 -8.00
CA TYR A 1070 2.09 22.95 -7.88
C TYR A 1070 1.38 22.72 -9.21
N VAL A 1071 0.18 22.16 -9.18
CA VAL A 1071 -0.70 22.03 -10.35
C VAL A 1071 -1.95 22.88 -10.17
N GLY A 1072 -2.19 23.78 -11.13
CA GLY A 1072 -3.46 24.49 -11.29
C GLY A 1072 -4.30 23.74 -12.32
N TYR A 1073 -5.22 22.89 -11.84
CA TYR A 1073 -6.10 22.11 -12.70
C TYR A 1073 -7.09 23.00 -13.46
N ASN A 1074 -7.30 22.72 -14.74
CA ASN A 1074 -8.18 23.43 -15.65
C ASN A 1074 -9.65 23.27 -15.22
N ASP A 1075 -10.43 24.36 -15.26
CA ASP A 1075 -11.86 24.36 -14.90
C ASP A 1075 -12.79 23.91 -16.04
N GLY A 1076 -12.21 23.55 -17.19
CA GLY A 1076 -12.90 23.12 -18.41
C GLY A 1076 -13.42 24.26 -19.28
N ASN A 1077 -13.35 25.51 -18.82
CA ASN A 1077 -13.95 26.72 -19.40
C ASN A 1077 -12.91 27.83 -19.67
N GLY A 1078 -11.63 27.45 -19.85
CA GLY A 1078 -10.51 28.38 -20.04
C GLY A 1078 -10.11 29.15 -18.78
N GLY A 1079 -10.41 28.62 -17.59
CA GLY A 1079 -9.85 29.07 -16.31
C GLY A 1079 -9.15 27.93 -15.56
N PHE A 1080 -8.60 28.25 -14.38
CA PHE A 1080 -7.85 27.29 -13.56
C PHE A 1080 -8.30 27.37 -12.10
N GLN A 1081 -8.41 26.20 -11.48
CA GLN A 1081 -8.67 26.04 -10.05
C GLN A 1081 -7.46 26.50 -9.22
N LYS A 1082 -7.69 26.72 -7.92
CA LYS A 1082 -6.62 27.05 -6.98
C LYS A 1082 -5.55 25.95 -7.00
N ALA A 1083 -4.28 26.33 -7.19
CA ALA A 1083 -3.21 25.37 -7.39
C ALA A 1083 -2.93 24.55 -6.12
N VAL A 1084 -2.83 23.23 -6.30
CA VAL A 1084 -2.52 22.25 -5.24
C VAL A 1084 -1.08 21.79 -5.35
N VAL A 1085 -0.46 21.46 -4.22
CA VAL A 1085 0.85 20.77 -4.21
C VAL A 1085 0.64 19.32 -4.63
N ILE A 1086 1.30 18.90 -5.71
CA ILE A 1086 1.34 17.49 -6.12
C ILE A 1086 2.60 16.78 -5.60
N ALA A 1087 3.73 17.47 -5.48
CA ALA A 1087 4.98 16.89 -5.00
C ALA A 1087 5.76 17.91 -4.17
N ASN A 1088 6.34 17.48 -3.05
CA ASN A 1088 7.38 18.21 -2.34
C ASN A 1088 8.74 17.70 -2.84
N GLY A 1089 9.82 18.47 -2.66
CA GLY A 1089 11.19 18.00 -2.97
C GLY A 1089 11.71 18.35 -4.37
N PHE A 1090 10.82 18.55 -5.35
CA PHE A 1090 11.19 19.06 -6.68
C PHE A 1090 11.31 20.59 -6.76
N GLY A 1091 11.45 21.27 -5.63
CA GLY A 1091 11.53 22.74 -5.54
C GLY A 1091 12.79 23.33 -6.18
N SER A 1092 12.87 24.66 -6.31
CA SER A 1092 14.13 25.34 -6.68
C SER A 1092 15.16 25.33 -5.55
N ASP A 1093 14.69 25.36 -4.31
CA ASP A 1093 15.51 25.53 -3.11
C ASP A 1093 15.67 24.20 -2.33
N THR A 1094 15.14 23.09 -2.84
CA THR A 1094 15.47 21.75 -2.35
C THR A 1094 16.89 21.34 -2.80
N ALA A 1095 17.67 20.75 -1.89
CA ALA A 1095 19.08 20.42 -2.11
C ALA A 1095 19.33 19.60 -3.40
N GLY A 1096 20.11 20.18 -4.32
CA GLY A 1096 20.48 19.57 -5.61
C GLY A 1096 19.41 19.65 -6.71
N TRP A 1097 18.22 20.21 -6.43
CA TRP A 1097 17.13 20.40 -7.39
C TRP A 1097 17.05 21.81 -7.98
N SER A 1098 18.03 22.66 -7.68
CA SER A 1098 18.18 23.99 -8.26
C SER A 1098 18.47 23.93 -9.77
N ILE A 1099 18.10 24.98 -10.50
CA ILE A 1099 18.10 25.03 -11.97
C ILE A 1099 19.50 24.97 -12.62
N ASP A 1100 20.55 25.26 -11.86
CA ASP A 1100 21.94 25.10 -12.28
C ASP A 1100 22.40 23.63 -12.31
N LYS A 1101 21.73 22.74 -11.56
CA LYS A 1101 22.12 21.34 -11.36
C LYS A 1101 21.14 20.33 -11.97
N ALA A 1102 19.85 20.62 -11.91
CA ALA A 1102 18.79 19.71 -12.36
C ALA A 1102 18.14 20.11 -13.70
N VAL A 1103 17.49 19.15 -14.37
CA VAL A 1103 16.52 19.37 -15.47
C VAL A 1103 15.15 18.89 -15.00
N LYS A 1104 14.06 19.57 -15.37
CA LYS A 1104 12.68 19.20 -14.98
C LYS A 1104 11.71 19.29 -16.15
N TYR A 1105 10.79 18.34 -16.25
CA TYR A 1105 9.76 18.20 -17.27
C TYR A 1105 8.41 17.82 -16.64
N ALA A 1106 7.32 18.14 -17.33
CA ALA A 1106 6.05 17.43 -17.23
C ALA A 1106 5.82 16.73 -18.58
N ALA A 1107 5.69 15.40 -18.59
CA ALA A 1107 5.62 14.61 -19.81
C ALA A 1107 4.88 13.30 -19.56
N ASN A 1108 4.07 12.84 -20.52
CA ASN A 1108 3.53 11.50 -20.41
C ASN A 1108 4.65 10.46 -20.65
N LEU A 1109 4.87 9.60 -19.67
CA LEU A 1109 5.87 8.53 -19.71
C LEU A 1109 5.25 7.14 -19.97
N TYR A 1110 3.92 7.00 -20.00
CA TYR A 1110 3.23 5.71 -20.00
C TYR A 1110 1.87 5.77 -20.73
N HIS A 1111 1.27 4.60 -20.98
CA HIS A 1111 -0.16 4.50 -21.36
C HIS A 1111 -1.06 4.44 -20.13
#